data_AF-A0A0F4Z8S8-F1
#
_entry.id   AF-A0A0F4Z8S8-F1
#
_cell.length_a   1.000
_cell.length_b   1.000
_cell.length_c   1.000
_cell.angle_alpha   90.00
_cell.angle_beta   90.00
_cell.angle_gamma   90.00
#
_symmetry.space_group_name_H-M   'P 1'
#
loop_
_entity.id
_entity.type
_entity.pdbx_description
1 polymer ?
#
loop_
_entity_poly.entity_id
_entity_poly.type
_entity_poly.pdbx_seq_one_letter_code
_entity_poly.pdbx_strand_id
1 'polypeptide(L)'
;MSASMMRSALRGRVSCFSPSSVRIQQQQQRWSSSNLIGLKNFLRISDEVADAVETKKPVVALESTIYTHGALQKGLAAELEQVVRDNGGIPATIGLFAGKPTVGLTPDEIEIMIAEGGALKVSRRDMAYLSGMSIAGRKLHGGTTIAGTMILARLAGIRVFGTGGLGGVHRGGENSMDISADLTELGRTRVAVVSSGCKGFLDIPRTLEFLETQGVLVSTFADGRPGPSVDFPAFWARESGSKSPSMVTTEAEAAAMILAQEKLGLESGLLFANPIPKALEIPKERMEIVIEQALREAEEKGFTGNKNTPYVLGRIKELTGADSVQANLALVTENVKRATKIAVELAKLETSGSDKTFASIAVPLSIKSAKAEPVNNVQSKPKSASSCSGADILVAGSVALDLSCDYMGAWAPGKEGETQPMMHTSNPACINQSVGGVGHNVALAAHLVSENTNVRLCSLIGDDVAGSTVLSSLKASGLDTTYVRQLGPEYAGANRTAQYVAVNDGNKNLVMAMADMGIFTHHSFPDYWKSAVAGAAPHWVVVDGNWSETDIRAWISASKERQCHVAFEPVSTAKSTRLFGADGENLPLSVFPAPSIDIASPNNYELKAMFHAAKDNGHLDSMAWFSVLDAFNLRGGARDRFIQLTSAEITDAGIPQQMLQLLPYIPTLLTKLGSNGVLLTQILTPDDARLQDPNEMRYILSRAPAGHPHIGGVYMRLFPAAERVENIVSVNGVGDTFLGVLVAGLAQGGKVQYLVDVAQKAAVMTLKSHQSSAMDIDDILRTVDPLHSSGPDPLDDLQILTRLWIAERSAPELLAWPSDGVFERINERIKRQIERIEDMTGDMDPTTMFSLVVLQTELERFKYLVRSYLRARIAKLDKHTLHYLSTPALRSLLSETELAYATRHQALLHNHYLASFLGSVPPELQNLNDISGGVSMIDAPDYDSTVFARVLTKTAHVRGRGTDADNALDADQGDVLVLRWSSARELVQDGTLELV
;
A
#
# COMPACT_ATOMS: atom_id res chain seq x y z
N MET A 1 1.41 38.71 -78.97
CA MET A 1 2.56 38.73 -78.05
C MET A 1 2.02 38.40 -76.67
N SER A 2 1.67 37.14 -76.37
CA SER A 2 2.49 35.92 -76.09
C SER A 2 2.89 35.90 -74.60
N ALA A 3 2.63 34.90 -73.76
CA ALA A 3 2.08 33.54 -73.87
C ALA A 3 1.51 33.14 -72.48
N SER A 4 0.39 32.41 -72.41
CA SER A 4 0.29 31.00 -71.95
C SER A 4 0.65 30.76 -70.47
N MET A 5 0.01 29.90 -69.68
CA MET A 5 -1.10 28.95 -69.83
C MET A 5 -1.31 28.37 -68.42
N MET A 6 -2.55 28.19 -67.96
CA MET A 6 -3.06 26.88 -67.44
C MET A 6 -4.47 27.03 -66.88
N ARG A 7 -5.44 26.76 -67.77
CA ARG A 7 -6.80 26.26 -67.46
C ARG A 7 -6.68 24.79 -67.06
N SER A 8 -7.59 24.22 -66.26
CA SER A 8 -8.69 23.36 -66.73
C SER A 8 -8.93 22.27 -65.66
N ALA A 9 -10.11 21.71 -65.35
CA ALA A 9 -11.52 22.02 -65.61
C ALA A 9 -12.40 20.98 -64.86
N LEU A 10 -13.62 21.40 -64.51
CA LEU A 10 -14.93 20.70 -64.60
C LEU A 10 -15.24 19.36 -63.85
N ARG A 11 -16.25 19.50 -62.97
CA ARG A 11 -17.48 18.67 -62.74
C ARG A 11 -17.39 17.29 -62.05
N GLY A 12 -18.15 17.15 -60.95
CA GLY A 12 -19.10 16.03 -60.77
C GLY A 12 -19.12 15.28 -59.42
N ARG A 13 -20.28 15.39 -58.72
CA ARG A 13 -20.98 14.42 -57.84
C ARG A 13 -20.31 13.79 -56.59
N VAL A 14 -20.97 14.08 -55.45
CA VAL A 14 -21.22 13.33 -54.20
C VAL A 14 -20.65 11.90 -54.07
N SER A 15 -19.88 11.65 -53.00
CA SER A 15 -19.90 10.39 -52.24
C SER A 15 -19.55 10.63 -50.75
N CYS A 16 -20.21 9.86 -49.89
CA CYS A 16 -20.08 9.83 -48.44
C CYS A 16 -18.68 9.40 -47.99
N PHE A 17 -18.15 10.01 -46.92
CA PHE A 17 -17.06 9.44 -46.13
C PHE A 17 -17.48 9.32 -44.67
N SER A 18 -17.34 8.10 -44.16
CA SER A 18 -17.49 7.68 -42.78
C SER A 18 -16.47 8.38 -41.86
N PRO A 19 -16.76 8.49 -40.55
CA PRO A 19 -15.82 9.06 -39.59
C PRO A 19 -14.62 8.12 -39.43
N SER A 20 -13.43 8.69 -39.59
CA SER A 20 -12.15 8.10 -39.30
C SER A 20 -12.08 7.65 -37.84
N SER A 21 -11.83 6.36 -37.66
CA SER A 21 -11.52 5.69 -36.42
C SER A 21 -10.30 6.33 -35.75
N VAL A 22 -10.53 7.06 -34.65
CA VAL A 22 -9.47 7.54 -33.77
C VAL A 22 -8.91 6.32 -33.03
N ARG A 23 -7.71 5.90 -33.45
CA ARG A 23 -6.91 4.87 -32.78
C ARG A 23 -6.61 5.31 -31.35
N ILE A 24 -7.13 4.53 -30.40
CA ILE A 24 -6.74 4.52 -28.99
C ILE A 24 -5.23 4.18 -28.93
N GLN A 25 -4.39 5.17 -28.63
CA GLN A 25 -2.97 4.93 -28.33
C GLN A 25 -2.84 4.50 -26.87
N GLN A 26 -2.67 3.20 -26.66
CA GLN A 26 -2.16 2.62 -25.42
C GLN A 26 -0.76 3.20 -25.13
N GLN A 27 -0.60 4.01 -24.09
CA GLN A 27 0.72 4.45 -23.64
C GLN A 27 1.33 3.42 -22.69
N GLN A 28 2.11 2.51 -23.29
CA GLN A 28 3.31 1.94 -22.66
C GLN A 28 4.19 3.11 -22.15
N GLN A 29 4.82 2.97 -20.98
CA GLN A 29 5.83 3.90 -20.46
C GLN A 29 6.85 4.28 -21.55
N ARG A 30 6.63 5.39 -22.24
CA ARG A 30 7.62 5.99 -23.13
C ARG A 30 8.47 6.91 -22.28
N TRP A 31 9.73 6.51 -22.15
CA TRP A 31 10.83 7.39 -21.86
C TRP A 31 10.65 8.67 -22.67
N SER A 32 10.75 9.85 -22.04
CA SER A 32 10.60 11.11 -22.78
C SER A 32 11.57 11.16 -23.95
N SER A 33 11.18 11.78 -25.06
CA SER A 33 12.05 11.92 -26.24
C SER A 33 13.39 12.60 -25.92
N SER A 34 13.47 13.42 -24.87
CA SER A 34 14.72 14.01 -24.35
C SER A 34 15.58 13.02 -23.53
N ASN A 35 14.99 12.18 -22.67
CA ASN A 35 15.71 11.13 -21.94
C ASN A 35 16.14 9.97 -22.87
N LEU A 36 15.37 9.68 -23.91
CA LEU A 36 15.75 8.75 -24.98
C LEU A 36 16.97 9.25 -25.76
N ILE A 37 17.14 10.56 -25.98
CA ILE A 37 18.31 11.10 -26.67
C ILE A 37 19.58 10.97 -25.81
N GLY A 38 19.49 11.25 -24.50
CA GLY A 38 20.60 11.06 -23.56
C GLY A 38 21.00 9.59 -23.38
N LEU A 39 20.02 8.69 -23.26
CA LEU A 39 20.25 7.25 -23.14
C LEU A 39 20.74 6.63 -24.46
N LYS A 40 20.25 7.07 -25.63
CA LYS A 40 20.70 6.59 -26.96
C LYS A 40 22.19 6.84 -27.21
N ASN A 41 22.75 7.91 -26.63
CA ASN A 41 24.18 8.18 -26.74
C ASN A 41 25.02 7.25 -25.84
N PHE A 42 24.45 6.80 -24.72
CA PHE A 42 25.13 6.02 -23.68
C PHE A 42 24.97 4.50 -23.85
N LEU A 43 23.79 4.02 -24.23
CA LEU A 43 23.46 2.61 -24.47
C LEU A 43 23.46 2.32 -25.98
N ARG A 44 24.28 1.37 -26.42
CA ARG A 44 24.26 0.87 -27.81
C ARG A 44 23.25 -0.27 -27.92
N ILE A 45 22.23 -0.13 -28.76
CA ILE A 45 21.31 -1.21 -29.12
C ILE A 45 21.55 -1.51 -30.60
N SER A 46 21.72 -2.78 -30.98
CA SER A 46 21.86 -3.14 -32.39
C SER A 46 20.58 -2.85 -33.17
N ASP A 47 20.71 -2.51 -34.45
CA ASP A 47 19.56 -2.16 -35.30
C ASP A 47 18.54 -3.30 -35.38
N GLU A 48 19.00 -4.55 -35.41
CA GLU A 48 18.15 -5.75 -35.41
C GLU A 48 17.29 -5.84 -34.14
N VAL A 49 17.88 -5.60 -32.97
CA VAL A 49 17.16 -5.66 -31.69
C VAL A 49 16.22 -4.47 -31.54
N ALA A 50 16.65 -3.27 -31.94
CA ALA A 50 15.81 -2.07 -31.89
C ALA A 50 14.56 -2.23 -32.78
N ASP A 51 14.72 -2.69 -34.02
CA ASP A 51 13.59 -3.00 -34.92
C ASP A 51 12.68 -4.07 -34.33
N ALA A 52 13.26 -5.13 -33.77
CA ALA A 52 12.49 -6.23 -33.20
C ALA A 52 11.61 -5.80 -32.03
N VAL A 53 12.14 -4.99 -31.11
CA VAL A 53 11.37 -4.46 -29.98
C VAL A 53 10.29 -3.50 -30.46
N GLU A 54 10.60 -2.61 -31.40
CA GLU A 54 9.62 -1.65 -31.96
C GLU A 54 8.48 -2.35 -32.71
N THR A 55 8.80 -3.42 -33.45
CA THR A 55 7.84 -4.21 -34.23
C THR A 55 7.22 -5.36 -33.45
N LYS A 56 7.46 -5.46 -32.13
CA LYS A 56 6.97 -6.51 -31.23
C LYS A 56 7.31 -7.94 -31.69
N LYS A 57 8.45 -8.12 -32.35
CA LYS A 57 9.02 -9.44 -32.65
C LYS A 57 9.58 -10.07 -31.36
N PRO A 58 9.63 -11.40 -31.28
CA PRO A 58 10.15 -12.11 -30.11
C PRO A 58 11.67 -11.90 -29.94
N VAL A 59 12.07 -11.14 -28.92
CA VAL A 59 13.48 -10.90 -28.57
C VAL A 59 13.85 -11.64 -27.29
N VAL A 60 15.03 -12.28 -27.29
CA VAL A 60 15.57 -13.01 -26.14
C VAL A 60 16.93 -12.43 -25.75
N ALA A 61 17.05 -11.93 -24.53
CA ALA A 61 18.34 -11.50 -23.98
C ALA A 61 19.22 -12.70 -23.66
N LEU A 62 20.54 -12.55 -23.80
CA LEU A 62 21.59 -13.49 -23.41
C LEU A 62 22.68 -12.75 -22.63
N GLU A 63 23.22 -13.34 -21.55
CA GLU A 63 24.31 -12.72 -20.79
C GLU A 63 25.68 -12.97 -21.42
N SER A 64 26.67 -12.13 -21.09
CA SER A 64 28.05 -12.27 -21.59
C SER A 64 29.06 -12.81 -20.56
N THR A 65 28.71 -12.87 -19.26
CA THR A 65 29.57 -13.51 -18.24
C THR A 65 29.80 -14.99 -18.54
N ILE A 66 28.81 -15.67 -19.13
CA ILE A 66 28.91 -17.08 -19.49
C ILE A 66 30.01 -17.35 -20.53
N TYR A 67 30.34 -16.38 -21.40
CA TYR A 67 31.39 -16.51 -22.40
C TYR A 67 32.76 -16.03 -21.90
N THR A 68 32.77 -14.90 -21.18
CA THR A 68 34.02 -14.24 -20.73
C THR A 68 34.63 -14.89 -19.49
N HIS A 69 33.81 -15.48 -18.63
CA HIS A 69 34.23 -16.07 -17.34
C HIS A 69 33.72 -17.50 -17.14
N GLY A 70 32.88 -18.02 -18.04
CA GLY A 70 32.39 -19.38 -18.00
C GLY A 70 33.39 -20.37 -18.63
N ALA A 71 33.45 -21.58 -18.09
CA ALA A 71 34.39 -22.63 -18.50
C ALA A 71 33.99 -23.34 -19.82
N LEU A 72 33.23 -22.68 -20.70
CA LEU A 72 32.59 -23.25 -21.88
C LEU A 72 33.42 -23.05 -23.16
N GLN A 73 33.08 -23.81 -24.21
CA GLN A 73 33.87 -23.95 -25.44
C GLN A 73 33.83 -22.70 -26.32
N LYS A 74 34.87 -22.52 -27.17
CA LYS A 74 34.89 -21.50 -28.23
C LYS A 74 33.72 -21.74 -29.19
N GLY A 75 33.07 -20.67 -29.65
CA GLY A 75 31.93 -20.73 -30.59
C GLY A 75 30.55 -20.78 -29.94
N LEU A 76 30.46 -20.98 -28.62
CA LEU A 76 29.18 -21.09 -27.92
C LEU A 76 28.25 -19.88 -28.11
N ALA A 77 28.80 -18.67 -28.20
CA ALA A 77 27.98 -17.47 -28.42
C ALA A 77 27.19 -17.55 -29.73
N ALA A 78 27.85 -17.95 -30.82
CA ALA A 78 27.20 -18.14 -32.12
C ALA A 78 26.17 -19.28 -32.08
N GLU A 79 26.48 -20.37 -31.37
CA GLU A 79 25.55 -21.50 -31.20
C GLU A 79 24.26 -21.07 -30.47
N LEU A 80 24.36 -20.34 -29.36
CA LEU A 80 23.18 -19.88 -28.62
C LEU A 80 22.37 -18.84 -29.39
N GLU A 81 23.01 -17.95 -30.15
CA GLU A 81 22.31 -17.05 -31.06
C GLU A 81 21.56 -17.82 -32.15
N GLN A 82 22.17 -18.87 -32.71
CA GLN A 82 21.53 -19.73 -33.70
C GLN A 82 20.33 -20.48 -33.10
N VAL A 83 20.42 -20.96 -31.86
CA VAL A 83 19.30 -21.60 -31.15
C VAL A 83 18.11 -20.66 -31.04
N VAL A 84 18.33 -19.38 -30.72
CA VAL A 84 17.25 -18.38 -30.68
C VAL A 84 16.64 -18.20 -32.07
N ARG A 85 17.46 -18.06 -33.12
CA ARG A 85 16.99 -17.88 -34.50
C ARG A 85 16.19 -19.07 -35.02
N ASP A 86 16.69 -20.29 -34.80
CA ASP A 86 16.04 -21.54 -35.23
C ASP A 86 14.67 -21.75 -34.56
N ASN A 87 14.47 -21.18 -33.37
CA ASN A 87 13.20 -21.24 -32.64
C ASN A 87 12.31 -20.00 -32.87
N GLY A 88 12.65 -19.15 -33.84
CA GLY A 88 11.84 -18.02 -34.28
C GLY A 88 11.98 -16.75 -33.45
N GLY A 89 13.04 -16.63 -32.64
CA GLY A 89 13.38 -15.43 -31.89
C GLY A 89 14.51 -14.62 -32.52
N ILE A 90 14.76 -13.45 -31.93
CA ILE A 90 15.88 -12.57 -32.24
C ILE A 90 16.80 -12.51 -31.01
N PRO A 91 18.07 -12.92 -31.12
CA PRO A 91 18.98 -12.91 -29.99
C PRO A 91 19.49 -11.50 -29.68
N ALA A 92 19.65 -11.20 -28.40
CA ALA A 92 20.26 -9.98 -27.92
C ALA A 92 21.31 -10.33 -26.86
N THR A 93 22.55 -10.59 -27.29
CA THR A 93 23.66 -10.78 -26.36
C THR A 93 24.07 -9.44 -25.73
N ILE A 94 24.12 -9.38 -24.41
CA ILE A 94 24.29 -8.13 -23.65
C ILE A 94 25.64 -8.10 -22.94
N GLY A 95 26.33 -6.96 -22.96
CA GLY A 95 27.59 -6.74 -22.25
C GLY A 95 28.10 -5.30 -22.36
N LEU A 96 29.30 -5.03 -21.85
CA LEU A 96 29.98 -3.73 -21.96
C LEU A 96 31.18 -3.86 -22.89
N PHE A 97 31.04 -3.44 -24.15
CA PHE A 97 32.13 -3.46 -25.13
C PHE A 97 32.89 -2.14 -25.10
N ALA A 98 34.20 -2.18 -24.84
CA ALA A 98 35.03 -0.99 -24.60
C ALA A 98 34.43 -0.02 -23.56
N GLY A 99 33.72 -0.57 -22.58
CA GLY A 99 33.06 0.12 -21.48
C GLY A 99 31.73 0.77 -21.86
N LYS A 100 31.25 0.61 -23.10
CA LYS A 100 29.91 1.06 -23.51
C LYS A 100 28.89 -0.07 -23.32
N PRO A 101 27.83 0.14 -22.52
CA PRO A 101 26.71 -0.79 -22.44
C PRO A 101 26.15 -1.10 -23.84
N THR A 102 26.07 -2.38 -24.19
CA THR A 102 25.63 -2.86 -25.49
C THR A 102 24.59 -3.95 -25.34
N VAL A 103 23.50 -3.83 -26.10
CA VAL A 103 22.47 -4.85 -26.30
C VAL A 103 22.50 -5.29 -27.76
N GLY A 104 22.85 -6.55 -28.01
CA GLY A 104 23.14 -7.07 -29.35
C GLY A 104 24.62 -6.97 -29.71
N LEU A 105 25.49 -7.51 -28.85
CA LEU A 105 26.91 -7.76 -29.19
C LEU A 105 27.00 -8.74 -30.34
N THR A 106 27.91 -8.50 -31.29
CA THR A 106 28.17 -9.47 -32.36
C THR A 106 29.06 -10.62 -31.85
N PRO A 107 29.02 -11.81 -32.48
CA PRO A 107 29.96 -12.89 -32.17
C PRO A 107 31.42 -12.42 -32.21
N ASP A 108 31.80 -11.61 -33.20
CA ASP A 108 33.15 -11.05 -33.32
C ASP A 108 33.52 -10.14 -32.15
N GLU A 109 32.59 -9.30 -31.65
CA GLU A 109 32.82 -8.45 -30.49
C GLU A 109 33.03 -9.28 -29.21
N ILE A 110 32.29 -10.38 -29.06
CA ILE A 110 32.45 -11.32 -27.95
C ILE A 110 33.82 -12.01 -28.06
N GLU A 111 34.23 -12.43 -29.26
CA GLU A 111 35.56 -13.02 -29.50
C GLU A 111 36.68 -12.04 -29.17
N ILE A 112 36.53 -10.76 -29.51
CA ILE A 112 37.49 -9.70 -29.13
C ILE A 112 37.57 -9.57 -27.60
N MET A 113 36.42 -9.50 -26.91
CA MET A 113 36.39 -9.41 -25.45
C MET A 113 37.09 -10.59 -24.76
N ILE A 114 37.01 -11.79 -25.36
CA ILE A 114 37.69 -12.99 -24.87
C ILE A 114 39.18 -12.96 -25.22
N ALA A 115 39.53 -12.61 -26.46
CA ALA A 115 40.89 -12.67 -26.97
C ALA A 115 41.82 -11.60 -26.36
N GLU A 116 41.33 -10.39 -26.14
CA GLU A 116 42.10 -9.31 -25.49
C GLU A 116 42.35 -9.60 -23.99
N GLY A 117 41.52 -10.44 -23.39
CA GLY A 117 41.59 -10.78 -21.97
C GLY A 117 41.25 -9.61 -21.04
N GLY A 118 41.14 -9.89 -19.75
CA GLY A 118 40.92 -8.84 -18.72
C GLY A 118 39.52 -8.22 -18.71
N ALA A 119 38.55 -8.79 -19.43
CA ALA A 119 37.14 -8.42 -19.30
C ALA A 119 36.70 -8.58 -17.84
N LEU A 120 36.07 -7.55 -17.26
CA LEU A 120 35.61 -7.59 -15.88
C LEU A 120 34.23 -8.28 -15.80
N LYS A 121 33.96 -8.96 -14.69
CA LYS A 121 32.62 -9.45 -14.37
C LYS A 121 31.75 -8.29 -13.87
N VAL A 122 30.64 -8.02 -14.55
CA VAL A 122 29.82 -6.81 -14.35
C VAL A 122 28.45 -7.15 -13.78
N SER A 123 28.24 -6.87 -12.50
CA SER A 123 26.92 -6.84 -11.86
C SER A 123 26.36 -5.41 -11.84
N ARG A 124 25.22 -5.19 -11.18
CA ARG A 124 24.56 -3.87 -11.06
C ARG A 124 25.54 -2.77 -10.65
N ARG A 125 26.35 -3.02 -9.62
CA ARG A 125 27.29 -2.04 -9.04
C ARG A 125 28.46 -1.67 -9.95
N ASP A 126 28.83 -2.58 -10.86
CA ASP A 126 30.06 -2.46 -11.65
C ASP A 126 29.81 -1.66 -12.94
N MET A 127 28.56 -1.59 -13.42
CA MET A 127 28.20 -0.92 -14.68
C MET A 127 28.61 0.55 -14.72
N ALA A 128 28.38 1.29 -13.63
CA ALA A 128 28.72 2.70 -13.54
C ALA A 128 30.24 2.91 -13.59
N TYR A 129 31.01 2.04 -12.94
CA TYR A 129 32.47 2.11 -12.95
C TYR A 129 33.03 1.91 -14.36
N LEU A 130 32.65 0.84 -15.06
CA LEU A 130 33.16 0.58 -16.42
C LEU A 130 32.74 1.66 -17.41
N SER A 131 31.47 2.08 -17.34
CA SER A 131 30.96 3.12 -18.24
C SER A 131 31.60 4.48 -17.97
N GLY A 132 31.82 4.82 -16.69
CA GLY A 132 32.54 6.03 -16.28
C GLY A 132 34.01 6.01 -16.68
N MET A 133 34.69 4.86 -16.57
CA MET A 133 36.07 4.72 -17.05
C MET A 133 36.16 4.88 -18.56
N SER A 134 35.19 4.37 -19.32
CA SER A 134 35.11 4.59 -20.77
C SER A 134 34.97 6.08 -21.11
N ILE A 135 34.09 6.80 -20.40
CA ILE A 135 33.95 8.26 -20.53
C ILE A 135 35.27 8.98 -20.24
N ALA A 136 36.01 8.53 -19.22
CA ALA A 136 37.32 9.06 -18.87
C ALA A 136 38.46 8.62 -19.83
N GLY A 137 38.14 7.95 -20.94
CA GLY A 137 39.08 7.52 -21.98
C GLY A 137 39.70 6.13 -21.77
N ARG A 138 39.36 5.42 -20.69
CA ARG A 138 39.84 4.06 -20.40
C ARG A 138 38.82 3.02 -20.88
N LYS A 139 39.08 2.45 -22.05
CA LYS A 139 38.23 1.40 -22.65
C LYS A 139 38.46 0.06 -21.92
N LEU A 140 37.43 -0.43 -21.23
CA LEU A 140 37.46 -1.68 -20.48
C LEU A 140 36.30 -2.58 -20.89
N HIS A 141 36.57 -3.84 -21.21
CA HIS A 141 35.50 -4.80 -21.52
C HIS A 141 34.84 -5.33 -20.25
N GLY A 142 33.57 -5.67 -20.34
CA GLY A 142 32.79 -6.20 -19.23
C GLY A 142 31.76 -7.23 -19.66
N GLY A 143 31.84 -8.43 -19.09
CA GLY A 143 30.80 -9.45 -19.21
C GLY A 143 29.72 -9.22 -18.16
N THR A 144 28.46 -9.03 -18.55
CA THR A 144 27.36 -8.81 -17.60
C THR A 144 26.90 -10.11 -16.95
N THR A 145 26.64 -10.07 -15.64
CA THR A 145 25.94 -11.16 -14.93
C THR A 145 24.44 -11.11 -15.25
N ILE A 146 23.66 -12.02 -14.66
CA ILE A 146 22.19 -11.98 -14.73
C ILE A 146 21.68 -10.59 -14.30
N ALA A 147 22.12 -10.07 -13.15
CA ALA A 147 21.70 -8.74 -12.70
C ALA A 147 21.99 -7.61 -13.72
N GLY A 148 23.22 -7.53 -14.25
CA GLY A 148 23.58 -6.52 -15.25
C GLY A 148 22.81 -6.68 -16.56
N THR A 149 22.59 -7.93 -16.98
CA THR A 149 21.86 -8.28 -18.19
C THR A 149 20.40 -7.88 -18.09
N MET A 150 19.73 -8.13 -16.96
CA MET A 150 18.34 -7.74 -16.72
C MET A 150 18.14 -6.23 -16.84
N ILE A 151 19.04 -5.43 -16.27
CA ILE A 151 18.95 -3.97 -16.34
C ILE A 151 19.00 -3.50 -17.79
N LEU A 152 20.03 -3.92 -18.54
CA LEU A 152 20.18 -3.49 -19.93
C LEU A 152 19.09 -4.05 -20.85
N ALA A 153 18.61 -5.28 -20.60
CA ALA A 153 17.48 -5.87 -21.30
C ALA A 153 16.20 -5.03 -21.09
N ARG A 154 15.90 -4.64 -19.84
CA ARG A 154 14.76 -3.79 -19.50
C ARG A 154 14.86 -2.42 -20.16
N LEU A 155 16.04 -1.80 -20.13
CA LEU A 155 16.31 -0.52 -20.81
C LEU A 155 16.09 -0.60 -22.32
N ALA A 156 16.37 -1.75 -22.92
CA ALA A 156 16.16 -2.01 -24.35
C ALA A 156 14.73 -2.49 -24.67
N GLY A 157 13.84 -2.68 -23.69
CA GLY A 157 12.48 -3.17 -23.90
C GLY A 157 12.36 -4.68 -24.12
N ILE A 158 13.39 -5.45 -23.78
CA ILE A 158 13.41 -6.91 -23.87
C ILE A 158 12.76 -7.50 -22.62
N ARG A 159 11.86 -8.48 -22.82
CA ARG A 159 11.02 -9.05 -21.74
C ARG A 159 11.47 -10.43 -21.25
N VAL A 160 12.19 -11.17 -22.08
CA VAL A 160 12.58 -12.56 -21.78
C VAL A 160 14.09 -12.72 -21.88
N PHE A 161 14.68 -13.41 -20.92
CA PHE A 161 16.10 -13.65 -20.78
C PHE A 161 16.36 -15.14 -20.53
N GLY A 162 17.15 -15.79 -21.40
CA GLY A 162 17.62 -17.16 -21.20
C GLY A 162 19.06 -17.20 -20.64
N THR A 163 19.28 -17.96 -19.57
CA THR A 163 20.62 -18.20 -18.97
C THR A 163 20.75 -19.66 -18.51
N GLY A 164 21.94 -20.06 -18.09
CA GLY A 164 22.16 -21.34 -17.45
C GLY A 164 21.49 -21.43 -16.08
N GLY A 165 21.91 -20.59 -15.13
CA GLY A 165 21.53 -20.76 -13.72
C GLY A 165 21.80 -19.53 -12.87
N LEU A 166 20.82 -19.19 -12.04
CA LEU A 166 20.84 -18.03 -11.14
C LEU A 166 22.01 -18.07 -10.16
N GLY A 167 22.54 -16.91 -9.77
CA GLY A 167 23.17 -16.79 -8.45
C GLY A 167 22.15 -16.99 -7.32
N GLY A 168 22.57 -16.93 -6.07
CA GLY A 168 21.65 -17.14 -4.96
C GLY A 168 22.28 -16.87 -3.61
N VAL A 169 21.64 -17.36 -2.56
CA VAL A 169 22.20 -17.36 -1.21
C VAL A 169 23.26 -18.44 -1.14
N HIS A 170 24.49 -18.10 -0.74
CA HIS A 170 25.53 -19.09 -0.53
C HIS A 170 25.26 -19.93 0.73
N ARG A 171 25.78 -21.16 0.80
CA ARG A 171 25.71 -21.97 2.02
C ARG A 171 26.47 -21.25 3.15
N GLY A 172 25.84 -21.06 4.32
CA GLY A 172 26.35 -20.19 5.39
C GLY A 172 26.10 -18.69 5.15
N GLY A 173 25.25 -18.35 4.17
CA GLY A 173 24.84 -16.99 3.82
C GLY A 173 24.11 -16.26 4.95
N GLU A 174 23.47 -16.98 5.86
CA GLU A 174 22.82 -16.42 7.05
C GLU A 174 23.80 -15.69 7.99
N ASN A 175 25.10 -16.06 7.95
CA ASN A 175 26.14 -15.44 8.75
C ASN A 175 27.03 -14.53 7.91
N SER A 176 27.44 -15.01 6.73
CA SER A 176 28.38 -14.30 5.85
C SER A 176 27.72 -13.18 5.05
N MET A 177 26.39 -13.21 4.90
CA MET A 177 25.62 -12.35 3.99
C MET A 177 26.11 -12.40 2.53
N ASP A 178 26.76 -13.49 2.12
CA ASP A 178 27.16 -13.72 0.73
C ASP A 178 25.94 -14.13 -0.11
N ILE A 179 25.22 -13.12 -0.60
CA ILE A 179 23.98 -13.24 -1.36
C ILE A 179 24.17 -12.58 -2.72
N SER A 180 23.85 -13.31 -3.79
CA SER A 180 23.97 -12.76 -5.15
C SER A 180 23.02 -11.57 -5.37
N ALA A 181 23.56 -10.50 -5.97
CA ALA A 181 22.77 -9.36 -6.43
C ALA A 181 21.71 -9.74 -7.48
N ASP A 182 21.81 -10.92 -8.10
CA ASP A 182 20.79 -11.43 -9.03
C ASP A 182 19.40 -11.54 -8.37
N LEU A 183 19.34 -11.90 -7.07
CA LEU A 183 18.07 -12.05 -6.35
C LEU A 183 17.38 -10.70 -6.13
N THR A 184 18.15 -9.71 -5.68
CA THR A 184 17.65 -8.35 -5.51
C THR A 184 17.31 -7.69 -6.84
N GLU A 185 18.03 -8.03 -7.93
CA GLU A 185 17.68 -7.55 -9.26
C GLU A 185 16.35 -8.10 -9.74
N LEU A 186 16.09 -9.39 -9.51
CA LEU A 186 14.78 -10.00 -9.74
C LEU A 186 13.68 -9.28 -8.95
N GLY A 187 13.93 -8.79 -7.74
CA GLY A 187 12.95 -7.97 -7.02
C GLY A 187 12.66 -6.59 -7.63
N ARG A 188 13.52 -6.09 -8.52
CA ARG A 188 13.50 -4.68 -8.98
C ARG A 188 13.24 -4.49 -10.48
N THR A 189 13.43 -5.52 -11.29
CA THR A 189 13.49 -5.39 -12.74
C THR A 189 12.59 -6.39 -13.43
N ARG A 190 11.54 -5.88 -14.09
CA ARG A 190 10.58 -6.67 -14.88
C ARG A 190 11.22 -7.27 -16.14
N VAL A 191 11.84 -8.43 -15.95
CA VAL A 191 12.33 -9.34 -17.00
C VAL A 191 12.06 -10.78 -16.53
N ALA A 192 11.52 -11.61 -17.42
CA ALA A 192 11.35 -13.03 -17.16
C ALA A 192 12.64 -13.78 -17.45
N VAL A 193 13.20 -14.40 -16.40
CA VAL A 193 14.45 -15.16 -16.46
C VAL A 193 14.13 -16.65 -16.53
N VAL A 194 14.60 -17.29 -17.60
CA VAL A 194 14.53 -18.75 -17.78
C VAL A 194 15.89 -19.34 -17.46
N SER A 195 15.93 -20.23 -16.48
CA SER A 195 17.17 -20.87 -16.02
C SER A 195 16.90 -22.24 -15.41
N SER A 196 17.94 -23.05 -15.19
CA SER A 196 17.80 -24.35 -14.52
C SER A 196 17.82 -24.24 -13.00
N GLY A 197 17.10 -23.25 -12.47
CA GLY A 197 17.11 -22.87 -11.06
C GLY A 197 18.31 -22.01 -10.71
N CYS A 198 18.77 -22.07 -9.46
CA CYS A 198 20.05 -21.49 -9.05
C CYS A 198 21.16 -22.55 -9.10
N LYS A 199 22.43 -22.12 -9.18
CA LYS A 199 23.58 -23.04 -9.23
C LYS A 199 23.54 -24.01 -8.04
N GLY A 200 23.67 -25.31 -8.31
CA GLY A 200 23.36 -26.36 -7.32
C GLY A 200 24.21 -26.39 -6.04
N PHE A 201 25.36 -25.70 -6.01
CA PHE A 201 26.19 -25.57 -4.80
C PHE A 201 25.73 -24.47 -3.82
N LEU A 202 24.72 -23.69 -4.22
CA LEU A 202 24.12 -22.65 -3.39
C LEU A 202 23.11 -23.24 -2.38
N ASP A 203 22.62 -22.39 -1.49
CA ASP A 203 21.53 -22.73 -0.57
C ASP A 203 20.17 -22.52 -1.26
N ILE A 204 19.60 -23.60 -1.78
CA ILE A 204 18.35 -23.55 -2.55
C ILE A 204 17.16 -23.12 -1.67
N PRO A 205 16.90 -23.73 -0.49
CA PRO A 205 15.81 -23.29 0.39
C PRO A 205 15.88 -21.79 0.70
N ARG A 206 17.04 -21.28 1.15
CA ARG A 206 17.19 -19.86 1.47
C ARG A 206 17.09 -18.96 0.24
N THR A 207 17.52 -19.43 -0.92
CA THR A 207 17.32 -18.70 -2.18
C THR A 207 15.84 -18.53 -2.50
N LEU A 208 15.01 -19.54 -2.28
CA LEU A 208 13.55 -19.45 -2.50
C LEU A 208 12.90 -18.49 -1.50
N GLU A 209 13.23 -18.57 -0.21
CA GLU A 209 12.74 -17.64 0.83
C GLU A 209 13.13 -16.18 0.52
N PHE A 210 14.35 -15.95 0.04
CA PHE A 210 14.79 -14.61 -0.36
C PHE A 210 14.01 -14.10 -1.56
N LEU A 211 13.75 -14.94 -2.57
CA LEU A 211 12.97 -14.57 -3.74
C LEU A 211 11.51 -14.27 -3.39
N GLU A 212 10.92 -15.03 -2.46
CA GLU A 212 9.59 -14.73 -1.90
C GLU A 212 9.59 -13.35 -1.23
N THR A 213 10.58 -13.07 -0.38
CA THR A 213 10.74 -11.76 0.28
C THR A 213 10.89 -10.60 -0.72
N GLN A 214 11.51 -10.85 -1.88
CA GLN A 214 11.68 -9.86 -2.95
C GLN A 214 10.45 -9.74 -3.87
N GLY A 215 9.36 -10.49 -3.62
CA GLY A 215 8.16 -10.46 -4.46
C GLY A 215 8.36 -11.04 -5.86
N VAL A 216 9.29 -12.00 -6.00
CA VAL A 216 9.60 -12.65 -7.28
C VAL A 216 8.78 -13.92 -7.42
N LEU A 217 7.96 -14.02 -8.47
CA LEU A 217 7.25 -15.26 -8.76
C LEU A 217 8.22 -16.30 -9.33
N VAL A 218 8.27 -17.46 -8.67
CA VAL A 218 9.06 -18.61 -9.08
C VAL A 218 8.12 -19.72 -9.55
N SER A 219 8.29 -20.17 -10.79
CA SER A 219 7.50 -21.26 -11.37
C SER A 219 8.38 -22.26 -12.07
N THR A 220 8.22 -23.54 -11.77
CA THR A 220 9.01 -24.62 -12.39
C THR A 220 8.20 -25.33 -13.47
N PHE A 221 8.81 -25.59 -14.62
CA PHE A 221 8.18 -26.35 -15.69
C PHE A 221 7.92 -27.81 -15.28
N ALA A 222 6.67 -28.27 -15.43
CA ALA A 222 6.26 -29.61 -15.03
C ALA A 222 7.01 -30.70 -15.82
N ASP A 223 7.26 -30.49 -17.11
CA ASP A 223 7.88 -31.46 -18.03
C ASP A 223 7.23 -32.86 -17.98
N GLY A 224 5.90 -32.90 -17.88
CA GLY A 224 5.15 -34.16 -17.81
C GLY A 224 5.31 -34.94 -16.50
N ARG A 225 5.95 -34.36 -15.46
CA ARG A 225 6.01 -34.96 -14.12
C ARG A 225 4.62 -34.91 -13.47
N PRO A 226 4.12 -36.03 -12.91
CA PRO A 226 2.78 -36.09 -12.32
C PRO A 226 2.74 -35.43 -10.94
N GLY A 227 1.59 -34.82 -10.61
CA GLY A 227 1.30 -34.28 -9.28
C GLY A 227 1.08 -32.75 -9.25
N PRO A 228 0.57 -32.22 -8.13
CA PRO A 228 0.29 -30.78 -7.98
C PRO A 228 1.55 -29.93 -7.71
N SER A 229 2.70 -30.57 -7.47
CA SER A 229 3.96 -29.88 -7.17
C SER A 229 5.15 -30.61 -7.76
N VAL A 230 6.17 -29.86 -8.15
CA VAL A 230 7.46 -30.36 -8.63
C VAL A 230 8.59 -29.75 -7.80
N ASP A 231 9.72 -30.43 -7.75
CA ASP A 231 10.93 -29.88 -7.14
C ASP A 231 11.48 -28.74 -7.99
N PHE A 232 11.96 -27.69 -7.31
CA PHE A 232 12.80 -26.68 -7.93
C PHE A 232 14.11 -27.34 -8.37
N PRO A 233 14.59 -27.13 -9.62
CA PRO A 233 15.78 -27.80 -10.11
C PRO A 233 17.06 -27.26 -9.44
N ALA A 234 18.03 -28.15 -9.19
CA ALA A 234 19.34 -27.84 -8.61
C ALA A 234 20.43 -27.75 -9.70
N PHE A 235 20.16 -27.03 -10.79
CA PHE A 235 21.07 -26.83 -11.92
C PHE A 235 21.39 -28.12 -12.70
N TRP A 236 22.25 -28.99 -12.16
CA TRP A 236 22.63 -30.28 -12.77
C TRP A 236 21.63 -31.41 -12.48
N ALA A 237 20.83 -31.27 -11.42
CA ALA A 237 19.82 -32.24 -11.03
C ALA A 237 18.41 -31.67 -11.23
N ARG A 238 17.49 -32.50 -11.72
CA ARG A 238 16.08 -32.13 -11.86
C ARG A 238 15.36 -31.99 -10.52
N GLU A 239 15.90 -32.61 -9.47
CA GLU A 239 15.35 -32.67 -8.12
C GLU A 239 16.35 -32.09 -7.12
N SER A 240 15.95 -31.03 -6.40
CA SER A 240 16.77 -30.43 -5.34
C SER A 240 16.41 -30.92 -3.94
N GLY A 241 15.25 -31.58 -3.77
CA GLY A 241 14.62 -31.81 -2.46
C GLY A 241 13.86 -30.60 -1.92
N SER A 242 13.85 -29.46 -2.63
CA SER A 242 13.06 -28.27 -2.30
C SER A 242 11.90 -28.12 -3.28
N LYS A 243 10.68 -27.92 -2.77
CA LYS A 243 9.50 -27.75 -3.61
C LYS A 243 9.49 -26.38 -4.27
N SER A 244 9.11 -26.33 -5.55
CA SER A 244 8.91 -25.07 -6.26
C SER A 244 7.65 -24.36 -5.73
N PRO A 245 7.67 -23.02 -5.52
CA PRO A 245 6.50 -22.28 -5.04
C PRO A 245 5.28 -22.38 -5.95
N SER A 246 5.51 -22.43 -7.26
CA SER A 246 4.47 -22.71 -8.26
C SER A 246 4.99 -23.59 -9.40
N MET A 247 4.07 -24.04 -10.24
CA MET A 247 4.35 -24.89 -11.41
C MET A 247 3.68 -24.30 -12.65
N VAL A 248 4.35 -24.45 -13.80
CA VAL A 248 3.85 -24.07 -15.12
C VAL A 248 3.97 -25.26 -16.07
N THR A 249 3.00 -25.45 -16.97
CA THR A 249 2.98 -26.63 -17.84
C THR A 249 3.42 -26.32 -19.27
N THR A 250 3.11 -25.12 -19.77
CA THR A 250 3.39 -24.73 -21.17
C THR A 250 4.03 -23.35 -21.28
N GLU A 251 4.76 -23.11 -22.38
CA GLU A 251 5.34 -21.80 -22.66
C GLU A 251 4.27 -20.72 -22.89
N ALA A 252 3.06 -21.11 -23.32
CA ALA A 252 1.93 -20.21 -23.46
C ALA A 252 1.41 -19.70 -22.11
N GLU A 253 1.36 -20.57 -21.08
CA GLU A 253 1.03 -20.16 -19.71
C GLU A 253 2.08 -19.20 -19.15
N ALA A 254 3.37 -19.51 -19.34
CA ALA A 254 4.46 -18.63 -18.93
C ALA A 254 4.37 -17.25 -19.63
N ALA A 255 4.06 -17.21 -20.93
CA ALA A 255 3.82 -15.97 -21.67
C ALA A 255 2.61 -15.19 -21.14
N ALA A 256 1.52 -15.88 -20.78
CA ALA A 256 0.34 -15.26 -20.17
C ALA A 256 0.66 -14.65 -18.80
N MET A 257 1.50 -15.30 -17.99
CA MET A 257 1.99 -14.75 -16.71
C MET A 257 2.81 -13.48 -16.91
N ILE A 258 3.69 -13.43 -17.92
CA ILE A 258 4.44 -12.21 -18.27
C ILE A 258 3.48 -11.08 -18.65
N LEU A 259 2.48 -11.37 -19.49
CA LEU A 259 1.50 -10.37 -19.90
C LEU A 259 0.60 -9.89 -18.74
N ALA A 260 0.24 -10.80 -17.83
CA ALA A 260 -0.53 -10.46 -16.63
C ALA A 260 0.29 -9.56 -15.68
N GLN A 261 1.58 -9.86 -15.50
CA GLN A 261 2.50 -9.04 -14.71
C GLN A 261 2.57 -7.60 -15.25
N GLU A 262 2.66 -7.44 -16.57
CA GLU A 262 2.65 -6.12 -17.23
C GLU A 262 1.33 -5.38 -17.02
N LYS A 263 0.19 -6.08 -17.14
CA LYS A 263 -1.14 -5.47 -16.98
C LYS A 263 -1.44 -5.03 -15.55
N LEU A 264 -0.91 -5.75 -14.57
CA LEU A 264 -1.03 -5.42 -13.15
C LEU A 264 -0.03 -4.35 -12.70
N GLY A 265 0.88 -3.91 -13.57
CA GLY A 265 1.90 -2.91 -13.23
C GLY A 265 2.95 -3.40 -12.24
N LEU A 266 3.15 -4.72 -12.12
CA LEU A 266 4.16 -5.29 -11.24
C LEU A 266 5.55 -5.09 -11.87
N GLU A 267 6.53 -4.59 -11.11
CA GLU A 267 7.88 -4.29 -11.62
C GLU A 267 8.95 -5.31 -11.20
N SER A 268 8.60 -6.35 -10.43
CA SER A 268 9.50 -7.48 -10.17
C SER A 268 9.72 -8.32 -11.42
N GLY A 269 10.76 -9.13 -11.44
CA GLY A 269 11.02 -10.15 -12.46
C GLY A 269 10.26 -11.44 -12.19
N LEU A 270 10.36 -12.38 -13.13
CA LEU A 270 9.79 -13.73 -13.01
C LEU A 270 10.92 -14.75 -13.17
N LEU A 271 10.92 -15.80 -12.36
CA LEU A 271 11.84 -16.92 -12.51
C LEU A 271 11.08 -18.15 -13.02
N PHE A 272 11.31 -18.49 -14.28
CA PHE A 272 10.84 -19.75 -14.86
C PHE A 272 11.95 -20.79 -14.81
N ALA A 273 11.85 -21.70 -13.84
CA ALA A 273 12.83 -22.76 -13.66
C ALA A 273 12.57 -23.91 -14.63
N ASN A 274 13.54 -24.19 -15.50
CA ASN A 274 13.50 -25.24 -16.51
C ASN A 274 14.51 -26.35 -16.14
N PRO A 275 14.05 -27.51 -15.67
CA PRO A 275 14.94 -28.60 -15.30
C PRO A 275 15.76 -29.12 -16.49
N ILE A 276 17.01 -29.48 -16.25
CA ILE A 276 17.90 -30.09 -17.27
C ILE A 276 17.28 -31.36 -17.88
N PRO A 277 17.49 -31.67 -19.16
CA PRO A 277 17.02 -32.93 -19.75
C PRO A 277 17.46 -34.16 -18.96
N LYS A 278 16.53 -35.07 -18.70
CA LYS A 278 16.76 -36.27 -17.86
C LYS A 278 17.96 -37.11 -18.32
N ALA A 279 18.21 -37.21 -19.62
CA ALA A 279 19.32 -37.99 -20.16
C ALA A 279 20.71 -37.42 -19.83
N LEU A 280 20.78 -36.14 -19.44
CA LEU A 280 22.02 -35.40 -19.18
C LEU A 280 22.08 -34.88 -17.73
N GLU A 281 21.14 -35.31 -16.88
CA GLU A 281 21.14 -34.94 -15.47
C GLU A 281 22.28 -35.65 -14.73
N ILE A 282 22.86 -34.95 -13.76
CA ILE A 282 23.73 -35.57 -12.76
C ILE A 282 22.90 -35.65 -11.47
N PRO A 283 22.53 -36.87 -11.01
CA PRO A 283 21.66 -37.03 -9.84
C PRO A 283 22.18 -36.28 -8.61
N LYS A 284 21.25 -35.78 -7.80
CA LYS A 284 21.55 -34.97 -6.62
C LYS A 284 22.54 -35.67 -5.69
N GLU A 285 22.35 -36.96 -5.42
CA GLU A 285 23.19 -37.72 -4.50
C GLU A 285 24.65 -37.77 -4.96
N ARG A 286 24.87 -37.91 -6.27
CA ARG A 286 26.22 -37.89 -6.86
C ARG A 286 26.82 -36.49 -6.81
N MET A 287 26.01 -35.47 -7.09
CA MET A 287 26.48 -34.09 -7.14
C MET A 287 26.78 -33.52 -5.74
N GLU A 288 26.01 -33.90 -4.72
CA GLU A 288 26.19 -33.43 -3.35
C GLU A 288 27.56 -33.81 -2.80
N ILE A 289 28.04 -35.03 -3.06
CA ILE A 289 29.38 -35.49 -2.66
C ILE A 289 30.47 -34.60 -3.27
N VAL A 290 30.32 -34.26 -4.56
CA VAL A 290 31.27 -33.42 -5.27
C VAL A 290 31.24 -31.98 -4.75
N ILE A 291 30.05 -31.44 -4.51
CA ILE A 291 29.85 -30.10 -3.98
C ILE A 291 30.44 -29.97 -2.57
N GLU A 292 30.16 -30.92 -1.68
CA GLU A 292 30.70 -30.93 -0.31
C GLU A 292 32.22 -30.96 -0.31
N GLN A 293 32.83 -31.76 -1.18
CA GLN A 293 34.29 -31.78 -1.34
C GLN A 293 34.81 -30.44 -1.85
N ALA A 294 34.21 -29.87 -2.90
CA ALA A 294 34.64 -28.61 -3.48
C ALA A 294 34.52 -27.44 -2.49
N LEU A 295 33.45 -27.39 -1.69
CA LEU A 295 33.23 -26.35 -0.67
C LEU A 295 34.23 -26.46 0.48
N ARG A 296 34.48 -27.68 0.98
CA ARG A 296 35.47 -27.93 2.03
C ARG A 296 36.87 -27.49 1.60
N GLU A 297 37.28 -27.88 0.39
CA GLU A 297 38.58 -27.47 -0.16
C GLU A 297 38.67 -25.95 -0.42
N ALA A 298 37.55 -25.30 -0.74
CA ALA A 298 37.49 -23.84 -0.90
C ALA A 298 37.72 -23.13 0.43
N GLU A 299 37.08 -23.61 1.50
CA GLU A 299 37.22 -23.10 2.86
C GLU A 299 38.63 -23.31 3.41
N GLU A 300 39.19 -24.52 3.28
CA GLU A 300 40.57 -24.84 3.70
C GLU A 300 41.62 -23.94 3.02
N LYS A 301 41.37 -23.53 1.77
CA LYS A 301 42.26 -22.64 1.01
C LYS A 301 41.90 -21.16 1.15
N GLY A 302 40.89 -20.80 1.94
CA GLY A 302 40.51 -19.42 2.24
C GLY A 302 39.86 -18.67 1.07
N PHE A 303 39.20 -19.35 0.14
CA PHE A 303 38.46 -18.69 -0.93
C PHE A 303 37.12 -18.15 -0.43
N THR A 304 36.97 -16.83 -0.38
CA THR A 304 35.75 -16.14 0.07
C THR A 304 35.25 -15.10 -0.95
N GLY A 305 33.98 -14.68 -0.80
CA GLY A 305 33.35 -13.65 -1.64
C GLY A 305 33.38 -13.97 -3.14
N ASN A 306 33.67 -12.97 -3.98
CA ASN A 306 33.64 -13.12 -5.44
C ASN A 306 34.65 -14.14 -6.02
N LYS A 307 35.65 -14.56 -5.24
CA LYS A 307 36.65 -15.57 -5.62
C LYS A 307 36.20 -17.00 -5.31
N ASN A 308 35.18 -17.19 -4.47
CA ASN A 308 34.69 -18.51 -4.07
C ASN A 308 34.02 -19.26 -5.24
N THR A 309 33.06 -18.62 -5.91
CA THR A 309 32.31 -19.24 -7.02
C THR A 309 33.18 -19.76 -8.18
N PRO A 310 34.17 -19.00 -8.70
CA PRO A 310 35.07 -19.53 -9.74
C PRO A 310 35.88 -20.74 -9.28
N TYR A 311 36.35 -20.76 -8.03
CA TYR A 311 37.10 -21.89 -7.48
C TYR A 311 36.22 -23.14 -7.38
N VAL A 312 35.03 -23.02 -6.78
CA VAL A 312 34.09 -24.14 -6.60
C VAL A 312 33.70 -24.74 -7.95
N LEU A 313 33.38 -23.91 -8.95
CA LEU A 313 33.05 -24.39 -10.30
C LEU A 313 34.24 -25.08 -11.00
N GLY A 314 35.45 -24.54 -10.84
CA GLY A 314 36.68 -25.16 -11.35
C GLY A 314 36.91 -26.54 -10.73
N ARG A 315 36.71 -26.64 -9.41
CA ARG A 315 36.89 -27.90 -8.69
C ARG A 315 35.82 -28.93 -9.02
N ILE A 316 34.55 -28.53 -9.14
CA ILE A 316 33.47 -29.40 -9.61
C ILE A 316 33.79 -29.95 -11.01
N LYS A 317 34.32 -29.10 -11.91
CA LYS A 317 34.75 -29.54 -13.24
C LYS A 317 35.85 -30.61 -13.18
N GLU A 318 36.85 -30.46 -12.32
CA GLU A 318 37.90 -31.46 -12.13
C GLU A 318 37.35 -32.79 -11.57
N LEU A 319 36.44 -32.71 -10.60
CA LEU A 319 35.87 -33.89 -9.92
C LEU A 319 34.84 -34.65 -10.75
N THR A 320 34.13 -33.97 -11.66
CA THR A 320 33.09 -34.57 -12.52
C THR A 320 33.57 -34.89 -13.93
N GLY A 321 34.77 -34.44 -14.32
CA GLY A 321 35.28 -34.62 -15.67
C GLY A 321 34.44 -33.90 -16.73
N ALA A 322 34.09 -34.60 -17.81
CA ALA A 322 33.32 -34.04 -18.91
C ALA A 322 31.82 -33.85 -18.59
N ASP A 323 31.30 -34.57 -17.59
CA ASP A 323 29.86 -34.65 -17.30
C ASP A 323 29.27 -33.27 -16.96
N SER A 324 29.89 -32.50 -16.06
CA SER A 324 29.36 -31.16 -15.67
C SER A 324 29.41 -30.15 -16.81
N VAL A 325 30.39 -30.26 -17.71
CA VAL A 325 30.53 -29.37 -18.87
C VAL A 325 29.44 -29.69 -19.90
N GLN A 326 29.20 -30.97 -20.18
CA GLN A 326 28.12 -31.41 -21.07
C GLN A 326 26.75 -31.03 -20.52
N ALA A 327 26.53 -31.24 -19.22
CA ALA A 327 25.30 -30.85 -18.54
C ALA A 327 25.08 -29.32 -18.59
N ASN A 328 26.11 -28.51 -18.35
CA ASN A 328 26.04 -27.04 -18.46
C ASN A 328 25.67 -26.56 -19.87
N LEU A 329 26.23 -27.19 -20.90
CA LEU A 329 25.93 -26.86 -22.29
C LEU A 329 24.49 -27.24 -22.65
N ALA A 330 24.02 -28.40 -22.20
CA ALA A 330 22.68 -28.88 -22.46
C ALA A 330 21.62 -28.01 -21.77
N LEU A 331 21.83 -27.68 -20.49
CA LEU A 331 20.88 -26.88 -19.74
C LEU A 331 20.76 -25.46 -20.28
N VAL A 332 21.87 -24.82 -20.70
CA VAL A 332 21.80 -23.46 -21.24
C VAL A 332 21.09 -23.44 -22.60
N THR A 333 21.40 -24.40 -23.47
CA THR A 333 20.75 -24.54 -24.77
C THR A 333 19.24 -24.75 -24.62
N GLU A 334 18.80 -25.62 -23.71
CA GLU A 334 17.37 -25.85 -23.48
C GLU A 334 16.68 -24.67 -22.80
N ASN A 335 17.36 -23.94 -21.91
CA ASN A 335 16.82 -22.71 -21.33
C ASN A 335 16.64 -21.61 -22.38
N VAL A 336 17.62 -21.41 -23.26
CA VAL A 336 17.55 -20.43 -24.35
C VAL A 336 16.45 -20.80 -25.35
N LYS A 337 16.34 -22.08 -25.70
CA LYS A 337 15.25 -22.60 -26.54
C LYS A 337 13.88 -22.35 -25.92
N ARG A 338 13.71 -22.62 -24.62
CA ARG A 338 12.44 -22.39 -23.92
C ARG A 338 12.12 -20.91 -23.76
N ALA A 339 13.11 -20.09 -23.41
CA ALA A 339 12.99 -18.63 -23.40
C ALA A 339 12.51 -18.09 -24.75
N THR A 340 13.04 -18.63 -25.85
CA THR A 340 12.63 -18.27 -27.20
C THR A 340 11.16 -18.61 -27.46
N LYS A 341 10.73 -19.83 -27.12
CA LYS A 341 9.33 -20.24 -27.25
C LYS A 341 8.39 -19.35 -26.42
N ILE A 342 8.76 -19.00 -25.19
CA ILE A 342 7.99 -18.08 -24.34
C ILE A 342 7.89 -16.70 -25.01
N ALA A 343 8.99 -16.16 -25.54
CA ALA A 343 8.98 -14.88 -26.25
C ALA A 343 8.09 -14.91 -27.50
N VAL A 344 8.10 -16.03 -28.25
CA VAL A 344 7.22 -16.25 -29.41
C VAL A 344 5.75 -16.30 -29.00
N GLU A 345 5.39 -17.04 -27.95
CA GLU A 345 4.02 -17.08 -27.43
C GLU A 345 3.56 -15.71 -26.92
N LEU A 346 4.45 -14.96 -26.27
CA LEU A 346 4.17 -13.59 -25.83
C LEU A 346 3.86 -12.67 -27.01
N ALA A 347 4.66 -12.74 -28.09
CA ALA A 347 4.41 -11.98 -29.32
C ALA A 347 3.07 -12.36 -29.99
N LYS A 348 2.67 -13.64 -29.93
CA LYS A 348 1.35 -14.11 -30.39
C LYS A 348 0.20 -13.54 -29.58
N LEU A 349 0.34 -13.46 -28.24
CA LEU A 349 -0.69 -12.89 -27.37
C LEU A 349 -0.91 -11.39 -27.65
N GLU A 350 0.16 -10.65 -27.94
CA GLU A 350 0.08 -9.23 -28.27
C GLU A 350 -0.55 -8.95 -29.64
N THR A 351 -0.28 -9.79 -30.63
CA THR A 351 -0.88 -9.70 -31.97
C THR A 351 -2.33 -10.19 -32.00
N SER A 352 -2.67 -11.19 -31.18
CA SER A 352 -4.04 -11.71 -31.04
C SER A 352 -4.96 -10.79 -30.25
N GLY A 353 -4.39 -9.93 -29.38
CA GLY A 353 -5.13 -8.93 -28.60
C GLY A 353 -5.68 -7.74 -29.42
N SER A 354 -5.22 -7.57 -30.66
CA SER A 354 -5.73 -6.55 -31.60
C SER A 354 -6.97 -6.98 -32.39
N ASP A 355 -7.28 -8.28 -32.48
CA ASP A 355 -8.35 -8.83 -33.35
C ASP A 355 -9.39 -9.71 -32.63
N LYS A 356 -9.32 -9.84 -31.30
CA LYS A 356 -10.33 -10.58 -30.52
C LYS A 356 -10.85 -9.75 -29.36
N THR A 357 -12.00 -9.10 -29.61
CA THR A 357 -13.06 -8.99 -28.62
C THR A 357 -13.23 -10.35 -27.93
N PHE A 358 -12.77 -10.49 -26.69
CA PHE A 358 -13.14 -11.61 -25.84
C PHE A 358 -14.59 -11.39 -25.39
N ALA A 359 -15.50 -11.78 -26.27
CA ALA A 359 -16.83 -12.20 -25.89
C ALA A 359 -16.71 -13.39 -24.94
N SER A 360 -17.38 -13.24 -23.78
CA SER A 360 -18.09 -14.29 -23.04
C SER A 360 -17.90 -15.73 -23.53
N ILE A 361 -17.21 -16.55 -22.73
CA ILE A 361 -17.41 -18.00 -22.74
C ILE A 361 -18.39 -18.31 -21.61
N ALA A 362 -19.68 -18.22 -21.93
CA ALA A 362 -20.67 -19.10 -21.34
C ALA A 362 -20.82 -20.29 -22.29
N VAL A 363 -20.56 -21.50 -21.81
CA VAL A 363 -20.95 -22.73 -22.53
C VAL A 363 -22.37 -23.10 -22.09
N PRO A 364 -23.28 -23.46 -23.02
CA PRO A 364 -24.72 -23.46 -22.80
C PRO A 364 -25.31 -24.85 -22.53
N LEU A 365 -26.35 -24.94 -21.70
CA LEU A 365 -27.34 -26.02 -21.81
C LEU A 365 -28.32 -25.67 -22.95
N SER A 366 -28.32 -26.54 -23.96
CA SER A 366 -29.09 -26.48 -25.21
C SER A 366 -30.60 -26.26 -25.03
N ILE A 367 -31.22 -25.46 -25.93
CA ILE A 367 -32.40 -25.85 -26.74
C ILE A 367 -32.58 -24.89 -27.96
N LYS A 368 -32.39 -25.47 -29.15
CA LYS A 368 -32.99 -25.25 -30.48
C LYS A 368 -33.40 -23.84 -30.98
N SER A 369 -32.59 -23.35 -31.92
CA SER A 369 -32.93 -22.82 -33.27
C SER A 369 -34.35 -22.28 -33.53
N ALA A 370 -34.44 -20.99 -33.86
CA ALA A 370 -35.30 -20.49 -34.94
C ALA A 370 -34.61 -19.37 -35.73
N LYS A 371 -34.68 -19.50 -37.05
CA LYS A 371 -34.01 -18.71 -38.09
C LYS A 371 -34.39 -17.23 -38.09
N ALA A 372 -33.41 -16.39 -38.42
CA ALA A 372 -33.62 -15.03 -38.88
C ALA A 372 -34.21 -15.02 -40.29
N GLU A 373 -35.12 -14.08 -40.56
CA GLU A 373 -35.15 -13.37 -41.83
C GLU A 373 -35.51 -11.88 -41.63
N PRO A 374 -35.05 -11.00 -42.54
CA PRO A 374 -34.81 -9.58 -42.30
C PRO A 374 -35.94 -8.72 -42.87
N VAL A 375 -36.21 -7.53 -42.32
CA VAL A 375 -36.88 -6.46 -43.09
C VAL A 375 -36.69 -5.07 -42.45
N ASN A 376 -36.13 -4.19 -43.28
CA ASN A 376 -36.38 -2.76 -43.50
C ASN A 376 -36.14 -1.67 -42.44
N ASN A 377 -35.23 -0.78 -42.86
CA ASN A 377 -35.20 0.65 -42.61
C ASN A 377 -36.61 1.28 -42.53
N VAL A 378 -36.92 1.84 -41.36
CA VAL A 378 -37.83 2.99 -41.23
C VAL A 378 -37.16 4.00 -40.29
N GLN A 379 -36.86 5.19 -40.82
CA GLN A 379 -36.48 6.34 -40.02
C GLN A 379 -37.64 6.72 -39.07
N SER A 380 -37.41 6.71 -37.75
CA SER A 380 -38.09 7.65 -36.83
C SER A 380 -37.42 7.71 -35.44
N LYS A 381 -37.00 8.95 -35.08
CA LYS A 381 -36.77 9.59 -33.76
C LYS A 381 -35.86 8.93 -32.68
N PRO A 382 -35.08 9.76 -31.94
CA PRO A 382 -34.22 9.30 -30.86
C PRO A 382 -34.99 9.10 -29.54
N LYS A 383 -34.76 7.97 -28.88
CA LYS A 383 -35.01 7.68 -27.45
C LYS A 383 -34.02 6.57 -27.07
N SER A 384 -33.31 6.53 -25.96
CA SER A 384 -33.11 7.43 -24.81
C SER A 384 -31.90 6.86 -24.05
N ALA A 385 -31.09 7.72 -23.45
CA ALA A 385 -29.94 7.35 -22.63
C ALA A 385 -30.32 6.35 -21.51
N SER A 386 -29.46 5.35 -21.29
CA SER A 386 -29.52 4.48 -20.12
C SER A 386 -29.26 5.28 -18.85
N SER A 387 -30.08 5.05 -17.83
CA SER A 387 -30.11 5.71 -16.53
C SER A 387 -28.76 5.71 -15.80
N CYS A 388 -28.21 6.90 -15.53
CA CYS A 388 -27.13 7.11 -14.55
C CYS A 388 -27.69 7.02 -13.13
N SER A 389 -27.05 6.25 -12.24
CA SER A 389 -27.24 6.40 -10.80
C SER A 389 -26.66 7.76 -10.35
N GLY A 390 -27.34 8.46 -9.43
CA GLY A 390 -26.89 9.74 -8.87
C GLY A 390 -25.64 9.60 -7.99
N ALA A 391 -24.97 10.72 -7.70
CA ALA A 391 -23.93 10.83 -6.68
C ALA A 391 -24.59 11.17 -5.33
N ASP A 392 -23.99 10.78 -4.21
CA ASP A 392 -24.39 11.27 -2.89
C ASP A 392 -23.69 12.61 -2.58
N ILE A 393 -22.42 12.70 -2.99
CA ILE A 393 -21.56 13.87 -2.74
C ILE A 393 -20.87 14.29 -4.04
N LEU A 394 -20.95 15.59 -4.36
CA LEU A 394 -20.14 16.22 -5.40
C LEU A 394 -19.18 17.21 -4.74
N VAL A 395 -17.88 16.98 -4.89
CA VAL A 395 -16.85 17.91 -4.42
C VAL A 395 -16.40 18.79 -5.58
N ALA A 396 -16.79 20.05 -5.54
CA ALA A 396 -16.30 21.11 -6.41
C ALA A 396 -15.06 21.73 -5.75
N GLY A 397 -13.87 21.23 -6.09
CA GLY A 397 -12.68 21.68 -5.41
C GLY A 397 -11.39 21.41 -6.15
N SER A 398 -10.34 22.01 -5.63
CA SER A 398 -8.98 21.97 -6.14
C SER A 398 -8.33 20.59 -6.02
N VAL A 399 -7.54 20.28 -7.03
CA VAL A 399 -6.53 19.22 -7.00
C VAL A 399 -5.20 19.82 -7.41
N ALA A 400 -4.14 19.45 -6.71
CA ALA A 400 -2.81 19.99 -6.93
C ALA A 400 -1.76 18.89 -6.82
N LEU A 401 -0.61 19.15 -7.44
CA LEU A 401 0.59 18.34 -7.23
C LEU A 401 1.44 18.98 -6.13
N ASP A 402 1.62 18.25 -5.04
CA ASP A 402 2.33 18.69 -3.86
C ASP A 402 3.78 18.17 -3.88
N LEU A 403 4.73 19.05 -3.58
CA LEU A 403 6.16 18.75 -3.47
C LEU A 403 6.62 19.11 -2.06
N SER A 404 7.12 18.13 -1.30
CA SER A 404 7.70 18.34 0.03
C SER A 404 9.22 18.24 -0.04
N CYS A 405 9.93 19.30 0.34
CA CYS A 405 11.38 19.41 0.31
C CYS A 405 11.92 19.40 1.75
N ASP A 406 12.43 18.26 2.21
CA ASP A 406 12.95 18.07 3.57
C ASP A 406 14.46 18.36 3.62
N TYR A 407 14.88 19.36 4.41
CA TYR A 407 16.29 19.71 4.55
C TYR A 407 17.10 18.61 5.24
N MET A 408 18.25 18.24 4.68
CA MET A 408 19.06 17.10 5.15
C MET A 408 20.28 17.50 5.99
N GLY A 409 20.46 18.79 6.31
CA GLY A 409 21.66 19.29 6.99
C GLY A 409 22.91 19.29 6.10
N ALA A 410 24.01 19.90 6.58
CA ALA A 410 25.27 19.94 5.86
C ALA A 410 25.99 18.57 5.91
N TRP A 411 26.37 18.03 4.75
CA TRP A 411 27.23 16.84 4.59
C TRP A 411 28.71 17.08 5.02
N ALA A 412 28.93 17.72 6.16
CA ALA A 412 30.25 17.95 6.71
C ALA A 412 30.42 17.15 8.01
N PRO A 413 31.30 16.13 8.05
CA PRO A 413 31.58 15.42 9.29
C PRO A 413 32.18 16.41 10.30
N GLY A 414 31.48 16.62 11.43
CA GLY A 414 31.92 17.50 12.52
C GLY A 414 31.08 18.76 12.78
N LYS A 415 29.95 18.98 12.08
CA LYS A 415 28.97 20.02 12.42
C LYS A 415 27.60 19.40 12.74
N GLU A 416 27.46 18.84 13.93
CA GLU A 416 26.15 18.55 14.50
C GLU A 416 25.53 19.88 14.96
N GLY A 417 24.42 20.31 14.35
CA GLY A 417 23.63 21.41 14.88
C GLY A 417 22.82 22.28 13.91
N GLU A 418 23.07 22.26 12.60
CA GLU A 418 22.29 23.08 11.65
C GLU A 418 21.04 22.35 11.18
N THR A 419 19.91 22.62 11.83
CA THR A 419 18.60 22.08 11.48
C THR A 419 17.83 22.96 10.49
N GLN A 420 18.22 24.22 10.27
CA GLN A 420 17.50 25.12 9.36
C GLN A 420 18.19 25.28 8.00
N PRO A 421 17.41 25.38 6.90
CA PRO A 421 17.95 25.68 5.58
C PRO A 421 18.57 27.09 5.55
N MET A 422 19.74 27.21 4.96
CA MET A 422 20.41 28.51 4.78
C MET A 422 19.74 29.32 3.67
N MET A 423 19.37 30.56 3.98
CA MET A 423 18.79 31.48 3.00
C MET A 423 19.83 31.92 1.96
N HIS A 424 19.37 32.26 0.76
CA HIS A 424 20.20 32.76 -0.34
C HIS A 424 21.27 31.79 -0.86
N THR A 425 21.13 30.48 -0.59
CA THR A 425 22.00 29.43 -1.14
C THR A 425 21.18 28.18 -1.49
N SER A 426 21.82 27.21 -2.16
CA SER A 426 21.23 25.90 -2.43
C SER A 426 21.41 24.98 -1.23
N ASN A 427 20.31 24.37 -0.78
CA ASN A 427 20.28 23.50 0.39
C ASN A 427 20.12 22.03 -0.05
N PRO A 428 20.92 21.09 0.48
CA PRO A 428 20.68 19.66 0.30
C PRO A 428 19.33 19.26 0.91
N ALA A 429 18.47 18.63 0.12
CA ALA A 429 17.13 18.23 0.54
C ALA A 429 16.70 16.89 -0.08
N CYS A 430 15.80 16.19 0.60
CA CYS A 430 15.01 15.10 0.03
C CYS A 430 13.70 15.69 -0.51
N ILE A 431 13.35 15.42 -1.78
CA ILE A 431 12.12 15.94 -2.38
C ILE A 431 11.15 14.78 -2.64
N ASN A 432 9.98 14.86 -2.02
CA ASN A 432 8.88 13.92 -2.16
C ASN A 432 7.73 14.57 -2.94
N GLN A 433 7.01 13.77 -3.73
CA GLN A 433 5.90 14.23 -4.56
C GLN A 433 4.63 13.46 -4.20
N SER A 434 3.51 14.17 -4.05
CA SER A 434 2.18 13.61 -3.78
C SER A 434 1.09 14.38 -4.52
N VAL A 435 -0.12 13.83 -4.60
CA VAL A 435 -1.30 14.57 -5.07
C VAL A 435 -2.07 15.07 -3.85
N GLY A 436 -2.32 16.37 -3.83
CA GLY A 436 -3.04 17.07 -2.78
C GLY A 436 -4.09 18.02 -3.36
N GLY A 437 -4.34 19.11 -2.63
CA GLY A 437 -5.45 20.02 -2.89
C GLY A 437 -6.66 19.71 -2.02
N VAL A 438 -7.38 20.76 -1.62
CA VAL A 438 -8.46 20.67 -0.63
C VAL A 438 -9.61 19.83 -1.17
N GLY A 439 -10.06 20.09 -2.40
CA GLY A 439 -11.09 19.29 -3.05
C GLY A 439 -10.72 17.82 -3.17
N HIS A 440 -9.49 17.52 -3.55
CA HIS A 440 -8.98 16.15 -3.60
C HIS A 440 -9.01 15.47 -2.23
N ASN A 441 -8.46 16.09 -1.20
CA ASN A 441 -8.39 15.51 0.15
C ASN A 441 -9.79 15.27 0.74
N VAL A 442 -10.72 16.22 0.55
CA VAL A 442 -12.12 16.05 0.98
C VAL A 442 -12.78 14.90 0.23
N ALA A 443 -12.64 14.85 -1.10
CA ALA A 443 -13.26 13.80 -1.92
C ALA A 443 -12.70 12.42 -1.59
N LEU A 444 -11.39 12.33 -1.40
CA LEU A 444 -10.71 11.09 -1.03
C LEU A 444 -11.14 10.61 0.36
N ALA A 445 -11.17 11.50 1.36
CA ALA A 445 -11.63 11.14 2.70
C ALA A 445 -13.10 10.71 2.72
N ALA A 446 -13.97 11.39 1.97
CA ALA A 446 -15.37 11.00 1.84
C ALA A 446 -15.56 9.67 1.08
N HIS A 447 -14.68 9.37 0.13
CA HIS A 447 -14.70 8.12 -0.63
C HIS A 447 -14.20 6.93 0.21
N LEU A 448 -13.12 7.12 0.98
CA LEU A 448 -12.48 6.06 1.77
C LEU A 448 -13.25 5.68 3.04
N VAL A 449 -14.17 6.52 3.51
CA VAL A 449 -14.90 6.27 4.76
C VAL A 449 -16.19 5.46 4.54
N SER A 450 -16.65 5.31 3.29
CA SER A 450 -17.91 4.63 2.98
C SER A 450 -17.96 4.06 1.57
N GLU A 451 -17.98 2.73 1.47
CA GLU A 451 -18.21 2.00 0.22
C GLU A 451 -19.59 2.27 -0.40
N ASN A 452 -20.57 2.71 0.41
CA ASN A 452 -21.94 2.97 -0.03
C ASN A 452 -22.16 4.41 -0.51
N THR A 453 -21.19 5.31 -0.32
CA THR A 453 -21.33 6.73 -0.66
C THR A 453 -20.69 7.02 -2.02
N ASN A 454 -21.49 7.40 -3.00
CA ASN A 454 -21.00 7.72 -4.33
C ASN A 454 -20.45 9.16 -4.36
N VAL A 455 -19.13 9.30 -4.32
CA VAL A 455 -18.42 10.59 -4.32
C VAL A 455 -17.89 10.90 -5.72
N ARG A 456 -18.16 12.12 -6.20
CA ARG A 456 -17.60 12.63 -7.46
C ARG A 456 -16.76 13.88 -7.21
N LEU A 457 -15.60 13.97 -7.85
CA LEU A 457 -14.73 15.15 -7.82
C LEU A 457 -14.89 15.94 -9.12
N CYS A 458 -15.28 17.21 -9.01
CA CYS A 458 -15.23 18.18 -10.09
C CYS A 458 -14.07 19.16 -9.88
N SER A 459 -13.11 19.15 -10.81
CA SER A 459 -11.89 19.95 -10.70
C SER A 459 -11.34 20.34 -12.07
N LEU A 460 -10.29 21.17 -12.07
CA LEU A 460 -9.57 21.62 -13.26
C LEU A 460 -8.11 21.15 -13.21
N ILE A 461 -7.61 20.70 -14.35
CA ILE A 461 -6.19 20.38 -14.57
C ILE A 461 -5.73 20.93 -15.92
N GLY A 462 -4.44 21.13 -16.06
CA GLY A 462 -3.81 21.45 -17.33
C GLY A 462 -3.58 20.23 -18.21
N ASP A 463 -3.45 20.45 -19.52
CA ASP A 463 -2.78 19.52 -20.42
C ASP A 463 -1.24 19.62 -20.24
N ASP A 464 -0.78 19.22 -19.06
CA ASP A 464 0.63 19.19 -18.68
C ASP A 464 0.99 17.91 -17.90
N VAL A 465 2.29 17.75 -17.59
CA VAL A 465 2.80 16.56 -16.88
C VAL A 465 2.16 16.44 -15.50
N ALA A 466 2.02 17.56 -14.77
CA ALA A 466 1.39 17.56 -13.45
C ALA A 466 -0.09 17.13 -13.52
N GLY A 467 -0.84 17.58 -14.53
CA GLY A 467 -2.23 17.20 -14.77
C GLY A 467 -2.38 15.73 -15.11
N SER A 468 -1.45 15.20 -15.91
CA SER A 468 -1.38 13.76 -16.21
C SER A 468 -1.09 12.94 -14.95
N THR A 469 -0.15 13.37 -14.11
CA THR A 469 0.15 12.73 -12.82
C THR A 469 -1.07 12.74 -11.89
N VAL A 470 -1.76 13.88 -11.78
CA VAL A 470 -2.98 14.03 -11.00
C VAL A 470 -4.06 13.05 -11.48
N LEU A 471 -4.36 13.00 -12.79
CA LEU A 471 -5.36 12.08 -13.33
C LEU A 471 -5.03 10.62 -13.05
N SER A 472 -3.77 10.23 -13.23
CA SER A 472 -3.32 8.86 -12.93
C SER A 472 -3.51 8.52 -11.46
N SER A 473 -3.17 9.44 -10.55
CA SER A 473 -3.34 9.25 -9.11
C SER A 473 -4.81 9.16 -8.71
N LEU A 474 -5.68 10.02 -9.24
CA LEU A 474 -7.11 10.01 -8.97
C LEU A 474 -7.74 8.66 -9.37
N LYS A 475 -7.39 8.17 -10.57
CA LYS A 475 -7.87 6.87 -11.07
C LYS A 475 -7.35 5.70 -10.24
N ALA A 476 -6.08 5.75 -9.81
CA ALA A 476 -5.50 4.73 -8.95
C ALA A 476 -6.15 4.70 -7.56
N SER A 477 -6.66 5.84 -7.08
CA SER A 477 -7.33 5.98 -5.79
C SER A 477 -8.83 5.66 -5.84
N GLY A 478 -9.36 5.21 -6.98
CA GLY A 478 -10.78 4.85 -7.14
C GLY A 478 -11.74 6.02 -7.37
N LEU A 479 -11.26 7.28 -7.36
CA LEU A 479 -12.11 8.46 -7.55
C LEU A 479 -12.60 8.60 -9.00
N ASP A 480 -13.89 8.91 -9.17
CA ASP A 480 -14.48 9.20 -10.48
C ASP A 480 -13.91 10.50 -11.07
N THR A 481 -13.20 10.36 -12.20
CA THR A 481 -12.58 11.48 -12.93
C THR A 481 -13.49 12.11 -14.00
N THR A 482 -14.75 11.69 -14.13
CA THR A 482 -15.69 12.15 -15.18
C THR A 482 -15.87 13.67 -15.19
N TYR A 483 -15.82 14.32 -14.03
CA TYR A 483 -16.00 15.77 -13.89
C TYR A 483 -14.67 16.54 -13.70
N VAL A 484 -13.53 15.88 -13.91
CA VAL A 484 -12.21 16.54 -13.93
C VAL A 484 -11.95 17.03 -15.35
N ARG A 485 -11.99 18.35 -15.54
CA ARG A 485 -11.83 18.96 -16.86
C ARG A 485 -10.37 19.29 -17.12
N GLN A 486 -9.84 18.75 -18.23
CA GLN A 486 -8.51 19.08 -18.72
C GLN A 486 -8.57 20.30 -19.66
N LEU A 487 -7.74 21.30 -19.40
CA LEU A 487 -7.63 22.53 -20.18
C LEU A 487 -6.47 22.44 -21.17
N GLY A 488 -6.80 22.44 -22.46
CA GLY A 488 -5.84 22.35 -23.56
C GLY A 488 -5.08 23.65 -23.85
N PRO A 489 -4.22 23.64 -24.89
CA PRO A 489 -3.41 24.78 -25.31
C PRO A 489 -4.21 26.04 -25.69
N GLU A 490 -5.49 25.89 -26.03
CA GLU A 490 -6.39 26.96 -26.46
C GLU A 490 -6.71 27.99 -25.37
N TYR A 491 -6.48 27.67 -24.10
CA TYR A 491 -6.78 28.56 -22.97
C TYR A 491 -5.57 29.44 -22.54
N ALA A 492 -4.62 29.72 -23.44
CA ALA A 492 -3.30 30.30 -23.13
C ALA A 492 -3.33 31.45 -22.08
N GLY A 493 -2.61 31.28 -20.96
CA GLY A 493 -2.44 32.33 -19.94
C GLY A 493 -2.33 31.90 -18.48
N ALA A 494 -2.80 30.70 -18.10
CA ALA A 494 -2.62 30.12 -16.76
C ALA A 494 -3.16 28.68 -16.66
N ASN A 495 -2.83 27.83 -17.63
CA ASN A 495 -3.40 26.47 -17.74
C ASN A 495 -2.58 25.43 -17.00
N ARG A 496 -1.60 25.85 -16.20
CA ARG A 496 -0.76 24.90 -15.49
C ARG A 496 -1.58 24.25 -14.40
N THR A 497 -1.48 22.92 -14.30
CA THR A 497 -2.06 22.20 -13.17
C THR A 497 -1.52 22.78 -11.88
N ALA A 498 -2.41 22.94 -10.90
CA ALA A 498 -2.04 23.55 -9.64
C ALA A 498 -0.91 22.77 -8.96
N GLN A 499 0.01 23.52 -8.35
CA GLN A 499 1.20 22.96 -7.70
C GLN A 499 1.41 23.63 -6.34
N TYR A 500 1.82 22.83 -5.37
CA TYR A 500 2.16 23.28 -4.03
C TYR A 500 3.57 22.80 -3.70
N VAL A 501 4.41 23.68 -3.16
CA VAL A 501 5.78 23.35 -2.76
C VAL A 501 5.95 23.75 -1.30
N ALA A 502 6.28 22.79 -0.44
CA ALA A 502 6.62 22.98 0.96
C ALA A 502 8.12 22.73 1.16
N VAL A 503 8.78 23.61 1.90
CA VAL A 503 10.19 23.48 2.32
C VAL A 503 10.22 23.32 3.82
N ASN A 504 10.79 22.21 4.30
CA ASN A 504 10.83 21.84 5.70
C ASN A 504 12.27 21.86 6.24
N ASP A 505 12.42 22.12 7.54
CA ASP A 505 13.69 22.04 8.25
C ASP A 505 14.11 20.58 8.53
N GLY A 506 15.29 20.37 9.12
CA GLY A 506 15.82 19.04 9.45
C GLY A 506 15.01 18.28 10.52
N ASN A 507 14.07 18.96 11.19
CA ASN A 507 13.09 18.38 12.10
C ASN A 507 11.71 18.21 11.43
N LYS A 508 11.63 18.39 10.10
CA LYS A 508 10.41 18.34 9.28
C LYS A 508 9.38 19.44 9.58
N ASN A 509 9.77 20.54 10.25
CA ASN A 509 8.87 21.68 10.42
C ASN A 509 8.81 22.52 9.14
N LEU A 510 7.62 22.98 8.77
CA LEU A 510 7.44 23.86 7.61
C LEU A 510 8.16 25.20 7.81
N VAL A 511 9.10 25.51 6.92
CA VAL A 511 9.81 26.79 6.87
C VAL A 511 9.13 27.76 5.92
N MET A 512 8.77 27.28 4.73
CA MET A 512 8.16 28.10 3.67
C MET A 512 7.31 27.22 2.76
N ALA A 513 6.18 27.76 2.30
CA ALA A 513 5.37 27.12 1.27
C ALA A 513 5.01 28.11 0.16
N MET A 514 4.91 27.60 -1.07
CA MET A 514 4.50 28.33 -2.27
C MET A 514 3.37 27.55 -2.96
N ALA A 515 2.29 28.24 -3.34
CA ALA A 515 1.14 27.61 -3.98
C ALA A 515 0.82 28.31 -5.31
N ASP A 516 1.00 27.60 -6.43
CA ASP A 516 0.49 28.01 -7.75
C ASP A 516 -0.89 27.38 -7.96
N MET A 517 -1.94 28.16 -7.70
CA MET A 517 -3.34 27.72 -7.76
C MET A 517 -4.13 28.49 -8.85
N GLY A 518 -3.43 29.16 -9.77
CA GLY A 518 -4.03 30.11 -10.70
C GLY A 518 -5.09 29.52 -11.64
N ILE A 519 -5.03 28.20 -11.91
CA ILE A 519 -6.00 27.52 -12.78
C ILE A 519 -7.45 27.64 -12.28
N PHE A 520 -7.66 27.75 -10.95
CA PHE A 520 -8.98 27.86 -10.31
C PHE A 520 -9.52 29.31 -10.25
N THR A 521 -8.69 30.30 -10.60
CA THR A 521 -9.06 31.72 -10.56
C THR A 521 -9.05 32.41 -11.92
N HIS A 522 -8.29 31.89 -12.89
CA HIS A 522 -8.19 32.48 -14.22
C HIS A 522 -9.22 31.93 -15.22
N HIS A 523 -9.85 30.81 -14.91
CA HIS A 523 -10.82 30.15 -15.78
C HIS A 523 -12.13 29.93 -15.04
N SER A 524 -13.25 30.25 -15.69
CA SER A 524 -14.60 30.08 -15.14
C SER A 524 -15.52 29.43 -16.18
N PHE A 525 -16.31 28.45 -15.75
CA PHE A 525 -17.21 27.69 -16.61
C PHE A 525 -18.62 27.49 -15.99
N PRO A 526 -19.42 28.54 -15.75
CA PRO A 526 -20.69 28.45 -15.01
C PRO A 526 -21.68 27.44 -15.57
N ASP A 527 -21.82 27.37 -16.90
CA ASP A 527 -22.71 26.40 -17.55
C ASP A 527 -22.26 24.95 -17.35
N TYR A 528 -20.95 24.73 -17.29
CA TYR A 528 -20.38 23.42 -17.00
C TYR A 528 -20.62 23.04 -15.53
N TRP A 529 -20.42 23.97 -14.57
CA TRP A 529 -20.72 23.75 -13.16
C TRP A 529 -22.19 23.37 -12.96
N LYS A 530 -23.11 24.11 -13.58
CA LYS A 530 -24.55 23.80 -13.57
C LYS A 530 -24.85 22.42 -14.14
N SER A 531 -24.21 22.08 -15.26
CA SER A 531 -24.35 20.76 -15.89
C SER A 531 -23.76 19.63 -15.03
N ALA A 532 -22.67 19.89 -14.31
CA ALA A 532 -22.05 18.94 -13.40
C ALA A 532 -22.95 18.62 -12.21
N VAL A 533 -23.49 19.65 -11.53
CA VAL A 533 -24.50 19.45 -10.45
C VAL A 533 -25.73 18.73 -11.00
N ALA A 534 -26.24 19.14 -12.17
CA ALA A 534 -27.42 18.54 -12.78
C ALA A 534 -27.23 17.06 -13.15
N GLY A 535 -26.06 16.70 -13.68
CA GLY A 535 -25.73 15.34 -14.11
C GLY A 535 -25.31 14.42 -12.96
N ALA A 536 -24.70 14.98 -11.91
CA ALA A 536 -24.37 14.24 -10.70
C ALA A 536 -25.60 14.03 -9.80
N ALA A 537 -26.54 14.98 -9.78
CA ALA A 537 -27.70 14.99 -8.90
C ALA A 537 -27.36 14.67 -7.41
N PRO A 538 -26.41 15.40 -6.79
CA PRO A 538 -25.91 15.10 -5.45
C PRO A 538 -26.89 15.52 -4.33
N HIS A 539 -26.81 14.85 -3.18
CA HIS A 539 -27.45 15.34 -1.94
C HIS A 539 -26.63 16.46 -1.32
N TRP A 540 -25.30 16.32 -1.33
CA TRP A 540 -24.35 17.29 -0.80
C TRP A 540 -23.38 17.78 -1.89
N VAL A 541 -23.18 19.10 -1.96
CA VAL A 541 -22.12 19.72 -2.75
C VAL A 541 -21.11 20.36 -1.81
N VAL A 542 -19.85 19.95 -1.90
CA VAL A 542 -18.75 20.61 -1.18
C VAL A 542 -18.08 21.61 -2.12
N VAL A 543 -17.92 22.84 -1.69
CA VAL A 543 -17.24 23.91 -2.44
C VAL A 543 -16.04 24.39 -1.66
N ASP A 544 -14.83 24.24 -2.22
CA ASP A 544 -13.63 24.77 -1.57
C ASP A 544 -13.38 26.26 -1.89
N GLY A 545 -12.61 26.94 -1.06
CA GLY A 545 -12.26 28.34 -1.24
C GLY A 545 -11.20 28.63 -2.32
N ASN A 546 -10.70 27.63 -3.07
CA ASN A 546 -9.68 27.87 -4.11
C ASN A 546 -10.26 28.49 -5.38
N TRP A 547 -11.54 28.28 -5.65
CA TRP A 547 -12.27 28.90 -6.74
C TRP A 547 -12.29 30.43 -6.65
N SER A 548 -12.51 31.08 -7.80
CA SER A 548 -12.82 32.51 -7.89
C SER A 548 -14.12 32.84 -7.12
N GLU A 549 -14.28 34.10 -6.68
CA GLU A 549 -15.52 34.55 -6.00
C GLU A 549 -16.76 34.28 -6.86
N THR A 550 -16.64 34.51 -8.17
CA THR A 550 -17.69 34.25 -9.17
C THR A 550 -18.04 32.77 -9.29
N ASP A 551 -17.04 31.87 -9.29
CA ASP A 551 -17.30 30.44 -9.40
C ASP A 551 -17.84 29.84 -8.09
N ILE A 552 -17.39 30.32 -6.92
CA ILE A 552 -17.99 29.94 -5.63
C ILE A 552 -19.49 30.25 -5.66
N ARG A 553 -19.87 31.45 -6.13
CA ARG A 553 -21.27 31.85 -6.27
C ARG A 553 -22.02 31.00 -7.30
N ALA A 554 -21.40 30.68 -8.43
CA ALA A 554 -21.99 29.83 -9.46
C ALA A 554 -22.28 28.41 -8.94
N TRP A 555 -21.34 27.82 -8.20
CA TRP A 555 -21.51 26.51 -7.57
C TRP A 555 -22.63 26.49 -6.53
N ILE A 556 -22.67 27.49 -5.66
CA ILE A 556 -23.73 27.65 -4.65
C ILE A 556 -25.09 27.77 -5.34
N SER A 557 -25.21 28.63 -6.35
CA SER A 557 -26.47 28.82 -7.11
C SER A 557 -26.91 27.54 -7.79
N ALA A 558 -26.01 26.86 -8.50
CA ALA A 558 -26.29 25.59 -9.19
C ALA A 558 -26.79 24.51 -8.22
N SER A 559 -26.23 24.48 -7.01
CA SER A 559 -26.60 23.54 -5.95
C SER A 559 -27.99 23.83 -5.40
N LYS A 560 -28.29 25.11 -5.11
CA LYS A 560 -29.59 25.52 -4.56
C LYS A 560 -30.73 25.41 -5.57
N GLU A 561 -30.48 25.64 -6.86
CA GLU A 561 -31.43 25.37 -7.96
C GLU A 561 -31.89 23.89 -7.98
N ARG A 562 -31.07 22.97 -7.44
CA ARG A 562 -31.36 21.53 -7.35
C ARG A 562 -31.68 21.05 -5.93
N GLN A 563 -31.88 21.98 -4.99
CA GLN A 563 -32.19 21.68 -3.58
C GLN A 563 -31.11 20.82 -2.89
N CYS A 564 -29.86 20.90 -3.33
CA CYS A 564 -28.72 20.25 -2.68
C CYS A 564 -28.31 21.01 -1.41
N HIS A 565 -27.79 20.29 -0.42
CA HIS A 565 -27.08 20.90 0.70
C HIS A 565 -25.68 21.33 0.26
N VAL A 566 -25.19 22.44 0.82
CA VAL A 566 -23.91 23.05 0.46
C VAL A 566 -22.99 23.10 1.68
N ALA A 567 -21.84 22.45 1.56
CA ALA A 567 -20.74 22.57 2.51
C ALA A 567 -19.63 23.44 1.92
N PHE A 568 -19.15 24.43 2.69
CA PHE A 568 -18.06 25.31 2.27
C PHE A 568 -16.79 25.03 3.07
N GLU A 569 -15.68 24.75 2.38
CA GLU A 569 -14.37 24.56 3.00
C GLU A 569 -13.43 25.73 2.72
N PRO A 570 -13.10 26.55 3.74
CA PRO A 570 -12.08 27.57 3.59
C PRO A 570 -10.68 26.94 3.51
N VAL A 571 -9.81 27.53 2.70
CA VAL A 571 -8.48 26.96 2.36
C VAL A 571 -7.32 27.73 2.97
N SER A 572 -7.53 29.02 3.25
CA SER A 572 -6.55 29.92 3.89
C SER A 572 -7.23 31.22 4.29
N THR A 573 -6.58 32.02 5.13
CA THR A 573 -7.07 33.36 5.52
C THR A 573 -7.44 34.20 4.29
N ALA A 574 -6.54 34.34 3.31
CA ALA A 574 -6.76 35.15 2.12
C ALA A 574 -7.85 34.59 1.17
N LYS A 575 -8.02 33.27 1.10
CA LYS A 575 -9.01 32.65 0.20
C LYS A 575 -10.38 32.53 0.85
N SER A 576 -10.44 32.39 2.17
CA SER A 576 -11.68 32.29 2.94
C SER A 576 -12.57 33.53 2.82
N THR A 577 -11.98 34.70 2.58
CA THR A 577 -12.73 35.97 2.38
C THR A 577 -13.60 35.95 1.13
N ARG A 578 -13.28 35.12 0.13
CA ARG A 578 -13.96 35.07 -1.17
C ARG A 578 -15.43 34.70 -1.07
N LEU A 579 -15.81 33.97 -0.02
CA LEU A 579 -17.21 33.67 0.25
C LEU A 579 -18.02 34.95 0.53
N PHE A 580 -17.42 35.93 1.20
CA PHE A 580 -18.02 37.21 1.54
C PHE A 580 -17.39 38.35 0.74
N GLY A 581 -17.15 38.13 -0.57
CA GLY A 581 -16.74 39.19 -1.50
C GLY A 581 -17.78 40.30 -1.62
N ALA A 582 -17.41 41.41 -2.26
CA ALA A 582 -18.33 42.51 -2.52
C ALA A 582 -19.45 42.04 -3.47
N ASP A 583 -20.72 42.34 -3.12
CA ASP A 583 -21.89 41.75 -3.79
C ASP A 583 -22.01 42.08 -5.29
N GLY A 584 -21.39 43.17 -5.77
CA GLY A 584 -21.11 43.42 -7.20
C GLY A 584 -22.17 42.94 -8.22
N GLU A 585 -21.73 42.22 -9.26
CA GLU A 585 -22.58 41.52 -10.24
C GLU A 585 -22.94 40.07 -9.80
N ASN A 586 -22.61 39.69 -8.57
CA ASN A 586 -22.78 38.33 -8.07
C ASN A 586 -24.19 38.11 -7.47
N LEU A 587 -24.65 36.87 -7.45
CA LEU A 587 -25.87 36.50 -6.71
C LEU A 587 -25.65 36.74 -5.20
N PRO A 588 -26.56 37.46 -4.52
CA PRO A 588 -26.43 37.74 -3.10
C PRO A 588 -26.59 36.46 -2.27
N LEU A 589 -25.83 36.37 -1.17
CA LEU A 589 -26.02 35.28 -0.21
C LEU A 589 -27.34 35.46 0.54
N SER A 590 -28.13 34.40 0.58
CA SER A 590 -29.33 34.33 1.41
C SER A 590 -29.00 33.93 2.85
N VAL A 591 -29.77 34.48 3.79
CA VAL A 591 -29.70 34.13 5.21
C VAL A 591 -30.77 33.08 5.57
N PHE A 592 -30.64 32.49 6.75
CA PHE A 592 -31.63 31.59 7.36
C PHE A 592 -33.04 32.21 7.36
N PRO A 593 -34.13 31.46 7.06
CA PRO A 593 -34.25 29.99 7.02
C PRO A 593 -33.87 29.32 5.70
N ALA A 594 -33.53 30.08 4.66
CA ALA A 594 -33.15 29.53 3.36
C ALA A 594 -31.70 29.93 3.03
N PRO A 595 -30.72 29.52 3.85
CA PRO A 595 -29.34 29.94 3.70
C PRO A 595 -28.72 29.37 2.42
N SER A 596 -27.82 30.14 1.83
CA SER A 596 -27.07 29.72 0.65
C SER A 596 -26.06 28.61 0.97
N ILE A 597 -25.65 28.49 2.23
CA ILE A 597 -24.64 27.54 2.71
C ILE A 597 -25.19 26.87 3.96
N ASP A 598 -25.10 25.55 4.04
CA ASP A 598 -25.65 24.78 5.15
C ASP A 598 -24.61 24.58 6.26
N ILE A 599 -23.36 24.36 5.87
CA ILE A 599 -22.25 24.07 6.81
C ILE A 599 -20.92 24.65 6.31
N ALA A 600 -20.06 25.06 7.23
CA ALA A 600 -18.65 25.36 6.94
C ALA A 600 -17.73 24.95 8.10
N SER A 601 -16.48 24.61 7.78
CA SER A 601 -15.51 24.15 8.78
C SER A 601 -14.21 25.00 8.85
N PRO A 602 -14.28 26.30 9.19
CA PRO A 602 -13.07 27.13 9.28
C PRO A 602 -12.14 26.75 10.43
N ASN A 603 -10.85 27.00 10.30
CA ASN A 603 -10.00 27.19 11.49
C ASN A 603 -10.22 28.60 12.11
N ASN A 604 -9.65 28.85 13.28
CA ASN A 604 -9.81 30.14 13.99
C ASN A 604 -9.32 31.36 13.17
N TYR A 605 -8.28 31.20 12.34
CA TYR A 605 -7.76 32.28 11.51
C TYR A 605 -8.64 32.58 10.30
N GLU A 606 -9.15 31.54 9.64
CA GLU A 606 -10.10 31.63 8.53
C GLU A 606 -11.44 32.20 9.00
N LEU A 607 -11.94 31.76 10.15
CA LEU A 607 -13.16 32.31 10.76
C LEU A 607 -13.05 33.82 10.92
N LYS A 608 -11.93 34.29 11.47
CA LYS A 608 -11.66 35.72 11.66
C LYS A 608 -11.60 36.47 10.34
N ALA A 609 -10.97 35.89 9.31
CA ALA A 609 -10.90 36.49 7.98
C ALA A 609 -12.29 36.55 7.31
N MET A 610 -13.08 35.49 7.38
CA MET A 610 -14.46 35.44 6.90
C MET A 610 -15.33 36.47 7.60
N PHE A 611 -15.21 36.59 8.93
CA PHE A 611 -15.93 37.56 9.73
C PHE A 611 -15.61 39.00 9.32
N HIS A 612 -14.32 39.34 9.17
CA HIS A 612 -13.93 40.67 8.72
C HIS A 612 -14.40 40.93 7.28
N ALA A 613 -14.29 39.97 6.36
CA ALA A 613 -14.79 40.13 5.00
C ALA A 613 -16.30 40.37 4.96
N ALA A 614 -17.08 39.61 5.75
CA ALA A 614 -18.52 39.81 5.88
C ALA A 614 -18.85 41.21 6.43
N LYS A 615 -18.11 41.65 7.45
CA LYS A 615 -18.29 42.96 8.05
C LYS A 615 -17.92 44.09 7.08
N ASP A 616 -16.73 44.04 6.51
CA ASP A 616 -16.16 45.11 5.70
C ASP A 616 -16.91 45.28 4.37
N ASN A 617 -17.50 44.20 3.84
CA ASN A 617 -18.33 44.23 2.63
C ASN A 617 -19.83 44.41 2.92
N GLY A 618 -20.23 44.73 4.16
CA GLY A 618 -21.61 45.13 4.51
C GLY A 618 -22.62 43.99 4.65
N HIS A 619 -22.19 42.72 4.66
CA HIS A 619 -23.07 41.56 4.88
C HIS A 619 -23.69 41.57 6.28
N LEU A 620 -22.99 42.13 7.26
CA LEU A 620 -23.45 42.24 8.65
C LEU A 620 -24.31 43.48 8.92
N ASP A 621 -24.73 44.20 7.89
CA ASP A 621 -25.53 45.43 8.02
C ASP A 621 -26.96 45.28 7.43
N SER A 622 -27.32 44.08 6.95
CA SER A 622 -28.61 43.84 6.30
C SER A 622 -29.74 43.59 7.30
N MET A 623 -30.95 44.09 6.99
CA MET A 623 -32.15 43.86 7.81
C MET A 623 -32.49 42.37 7.95
N ALA A 624 -32.23 41.58 6.91
CA ALA A 624 -32.44 40.14 6.94
C ALA A 624 -31.49 39.45 7.94
N TRP A 625 -30.23 39.88 7.99
CA TRP A 625 -29.26 39.40 8.96
C TRP A 625 -29.64 39.78 10.41
N PHE A 626 -30.02 41.04 10.65
CA PHE A 626 -30.47 41.52 11.96
C PHE A 626 -31.67 40.72 12.47
N SER A 627 -32.66 40.45 11.60
CA SER A 627 -33.85 39.65 11.96
C SER A 627 -33.50 38.27 12.53
N VAL A 628 -32.50 37.59 11.94
CA VAL A 628 -32.05 36.27 12.42
C VAL A 628 -31.30 36.41 13.74
N LEU A 629 -30.42 37.41 13.87
CA LEU A 629 -29.66 37.64 15.11
C LEU A 629 -30.55 38.03 16.29
N ASP A 630 -31.55 38.89 16.07
CA ASP A 630 -32.50 39.30 17.10
C ASP A 630 -33.29 38.09 17.63
N ALA A 631 -33.59 37.12 16.76
CA ALA A 631 -34.22 35.87 17.14
C ALA A 631 -33.33 34.97 18.02
N PHE A 632 -32.01 35.17 18.06
CA PHE A 632 -31.16 34.46 19.02
C PHE A 632 -31.38 34.93 20.46
N ASN A 633 -32.01 36.10 20.67
CA ASN A 633 -32.41 36.62 21.99
C ASN A 633 -31.26 36.63 23.02
N LEU A 634 -30.06 36.99 22.55
CA LEU A 634 -28.87 37.12 23.40
C LEU A 634 -28.93 38.44 24.16
N ARG A 635 -29.54 38.43 25.35
CA ARG A 635 -29.57 39.59 26.26
C ARG A 635 -28.19 39.78 26.91
N GLY A 636 -27.83 41.02 27.25
CA GLY A 636 -26.51 41.39 27.78
C GLY A 636 -25.99 40.46 28.88
N GLY A 637 -24.69 40.12 28.84
CA GLY A 637 -24.06 39.14 29.74
C GLY A 637 -23.67 37.80 29.09
N ALA A 638 -23.75 37.68 27.76
CA ALA A 638 -23.44 36.44 27.03
C ALA A 638 -21.99 35.92 27.22
N ARG A 639 -21.06 36.77 27.69
CA ARG A 639 -19.66 36.38 27.94
C ARG A 639 -19.54 35.24 28.94
N ASP A 640 -20.23 35.31 30.08
CA ASP A 640 -20.15 34.26 31.10
C ASP A 640 -20.70 32.93 30.55
N ARG A 641 -21.70 33.01 29.68
CA ARG A 641 -22.27 31.84 29.00
C ARG A 641 -21.31 31.25 27.97
N PHE A 642 -20.59 32.08 27.21
CA PHE A 642 -19.53 31.60 26.31
C PHE A 642 -18.41 30.91 27.07
N ILE A 643 -17.96 31.48 28.19
CA ILE A 643 -16.92 30.87 29.03
C ILE A 643 -17.38 29.50 29.55
N GLN A 644 -18.64 29.39 29.99
CA GLN A 644 -19.22 28.12 30.45
C GLN A 644 -19.30 27.05 29.36
N LEU A 645 -19.59 27.44 28.11
CA LEU A 645 -19.77 26.53 26.98
C LEU A 645 -18.45 26.21 26.25
N THR A 646 -17.42 27.03 26.45
CA THR A 646 -16.13 26.95 25.78
C THR A 646 -14.98 27.04 26.79
N SER A 647 -14.23 28.15 26.80
CA SER A 647 -13.23 28.51 27.80
C SER A 647 -13.03 30.03 27.81
N ALA A 648 -12.36 30.56 28.84
CA ALA A 648 -11.97 31.97 28.90
C ALA A 648 -11.11 32.36 27.69
N GLU A 649 -10.12 31.53 27.35
CA GLU A 649 -9.21 31.75 26.23
C GLU A 649 -9.95 31.84 24.88
N ILE A 650 -10.83 30.87 24.59
CA ILE A 650 -11.62 30.84 23.34
C ILE A 650 -12.58 32.03 23.26
N THR A 651 -13.18 32.41 24.39
CA THR A 651 -14.12 33.53 24.49
C THR A 651 -13.41 34.87 24.30
N ASP A 652 -12.24 35.04 24.91
CA ASP A 652 -11.45 36.28 24.84
C ASP A 652 -10.80 36.46 23.45
N ALA A 653 -10.54 35.36 22.73
CA ALA A 653 -10.16 35.37 21.32
C ALA A 653 -11.31 35.82 20.38
N GLY A 654 -12.53 35.94 20.89
CA GLY A 654 -13.71 36.41 20.14
C GLY A 654 -14.34 35.36 19.23
N ILE A 655 -13.97 34.08 19.36
CA ILE A 655 -14.40 33.01 18.45
C ILE A 655 -15.93 32.80 18.52
N PRO A 656 -16.56 32.62 19.70
CA PRO A 656 -18.02 32.47 19.79
C PRO A 656 -18.79 33.64 19.17
N GLN A 657 -18.31 34.87 19.35
CA GLN A 657 -18.92 36.09 18.85
C GLN A 657 -18.83 36.19 17.32
N GLN A 658 -17.69 35.77 16.74
CA GLN A 658 -17.51 35.71 15.29
C GLN A 658 -18.40 34.64 14.67
N MET A 659 -18.49 33.45 15.27
CA MET A 659 -19.37 32.38 14.80
C MET A 659 -20.84 32.82 14.79
N LEU A 660 -21.32 33.44 15.89
CA LEU A 660 -22.70 33.94 15.99
C LEU A 660 -23.07 34.93 14.89
N GLN A 661 -22.15 35.83 14.53
CA GLN A 661 -22.41 36.82 13.48
C GLN A 661 -22.43 36.21 12.08
N LEU A 662 -21.79 35.06 11.87
CA LEU A 662 -21.82 34.35 10.59
C LEU A 662 -22.95 33.30 10.50
N LEU A 663 -23.52 32.87 11.63
CA LEU A 663 -24.63 31.89 11.67
C LEU A 663 -25.81 32.22 10.76
N PRO A 664 -26.26 33.48 10.61
CA PRO A 664 -27.35 33.78 9.69
C PRO A 664 -27.09 33.33 8.26
N TYR A 665 -25.84 33.38 7.80
CA TYR A 665 -25.43 32.94 6.46
C TYR A 665 -25.05 31.46 6.41
N ILE A 666 -24.49 30.93 7.50
CA ILE A 666 -23.99 29.56 7.62
C ILE A 666 -24.53 28.96 8.93
N PRO A 667 -25.73 28.33 8.93
CA PRO A 667 -26.41 27.94 10.17
C PRO A 667 -25.69 26.88 10.99
N THR A 668 -24.72 26.18 10.41
CA THR A 668 -23.88 25.20 11.11
C THR A 668 -22.40 25.52 10.88
N LEU A 669 -21.70 25.92 11.93
CA LEU A 669 -20.27 26.23 11.87
C LEU A 669 -19.48 25.30 12.79
N LEU A 670 -18.43 24.68 12.25
CA LEU A 670 -17.49 23.85 13.01
C LEU A 670 -16.11 24.50 12.97
N THR A 671 -15.78 25.26 14.02
CA THR A 671 -14.47 25.92 14.07
C THR A 671 -13.42 24.95 14.60
N LYS A 672 -12.42 24.64 13.79
CA LYS A 672 -11.28 23.79 14.13
C LYS A 672 -10.28 24.58 14.98
N LEU A 673 -10.00 24.11 16.20
CA LEU A 673 -9.18 24.81 17.21
C LEU A 673 -7.86 24.08 17.53
N GLY A 674 -7.41 23.21 16.63
CA GLY A 674 -6.20 22.41 16.83
C GLY A 674 -6.30 21.51 18.05
N SER A 675 -5.33 21.60 18.97
CA SER A 675 -5.30 20.80 20.21
C SER A 675 -6.46 21.05 21.17
N ASN A 676 -7.21 22.15 20.97
CA ASN A 676 -8.40 22.47 21.75
C ASN A 676 -9.68 21.82 21.19
N GLY A 677 -9.58 21.03 20.12
CA GLY A 677 -10.68 20.29 19.51
C GLY A 677 -11.50 21.12 18.52
N VAL A 678 -12.82 20.95 18.52
CA VAL A 678 -13.74 21.58 17.56
C VAL A 678 -14.90 22.26 18.28
N LEU A 679 -15.15 23.53 17.97
CA LEU A 679 -16.31 24.26 18.47
C LEU A 679 -17.44 24.20 17.43
N LEU A 680 -18.52 23.48 17.76
CA LEU A 680 -19.76 23.44 16.97
C LEU A 680 -20.69 24.55 17.44
N THR A 681 -21.14 25.41 16.53
CA THR A 681 -22.25 26.34 16.76
C THR A 681 -23.32 26.16 15.68
N GLN A 682 -24.59 26.06 16.08
CA GLN A 682 -25.68 25.74 15.17
C GLN A 682 -27.00 26.46 15.51
N ILE A 683 -27.75 26.91 14.50
CA ILE A 683 -29.14 27.33 14.63
C ILE A 683 -30.04 26.09 14.72
N LEU A 684 -30.84 25.98 15.77
CA LEU A 684 -31.83 24.91 15.93
C LEU A 684 -33.20 25.38 15.46
N THR A 685 -33.97 24.52 14.79
CA THR A 685 -35.38 24.76 14.47
C THR A 685 -36.24 24.58 15.73
N PRO A 686 -37.49 25.11 15.77
CA PRO A 686 -38.38 24.99 16.92
C PRO A 686 -38.65 23.56 17.37
N ASP A 687 -38.65 22.61 16.43
CA ASP A 687 -38.96 21.19 16.66
C ASP A 687 -37.70 20.33 16.90
N ASP A 688 -36.51 20.91 16.98
CA ASP A 688 -35.27 20.15 17.20
C ASP A 688 -35.29 19.46 18.58
N ALA A 689 -35.16 18.14 18.59
CA ALA A 689 -35.22 17.32 19.81
C ALA A 689 -34.21 17.75 20.89
N ARG A 690 -33.06 18.34 20.50
CA ARG A 690 -32.02 18.82 21.43
C ARG A 690 -32.51 19.97 22.32
N LEU A 691 -33.55 20.69 21.91
CA LEU A 691 -34.18 21.72 22.73
C LEU A 691 -34.91 21.13 23.95
N GLN A 692 -35.23 19.84 23.95
CA GLN A 692 -35.93 19.15 25.04
C GLN A 692 -35.09 18.05 25.70
N ASP A 693 -34.02 17.59 25.06
CA ASP A 693 -33.13 16.56 25.59
C ASP A 693 -32.33 17.08 26.81
N PRO A 694 -32.47 16.45 28.01
CA PRO A 694 -31.74 16.82 29.21
C PRO A 694 -30.21 16.79 29.07
N ASN A 695 -29.66 15.90 28.24
CA ASN A 695 -28.23 15.77 28.03
C ASN A 695 -27.66 16.90 27.16
N GLU A 696 -28.47 17.39 26.22
CA GLU A 696 -28.07 18.42 25.25
C GLU A 696 -28.41 19.85 25.72
N MET A 697 -29.35 19.99 26.67
CA MET A 697 -29.81 21.28 27.18
C MET A 697 -28.69 22.17 27.73
N ARG A 698 -27.63 21.57 28.29
CA ARG A 698 -26.46 22.29 28.82
C ARG A 698 -25.69 23.06 27.75
N TYR A 699 -25.76 22.61 26.49
CA TYR A 699 -25.08 23.20 25.34
C TYR A 699 -25.96 24.21 24.58
N ILE A 700 -27.19 24.45 25.05
CA ILE A 700 -28.04 25.51 24.51
C ILE A 700 -27.52 26.85 25.01
N LEU A 701 -27.04 27.66 24.06
CA LEU A 701 -26.56 29.01 24.30
C LEU A 701 -27.74 29.95 24.58
N SER A 702 -28.76 29.90 23.72
CA SER A 702 -29.95 30.73 23.84
C SER A 702 -31.18 30.09 23.19
N ARG A 703 -32.36 30.57 23.57
CA ARG A 703 -33.64 30.15 22.98
C ARG A 703 -34.34 31.35 22.36
N ALA A 704 -34.93 31.12 21.20
CA ALA A 704 -35.70 32.13 20.50
C ALA A 704 -36.98 32.49 21.28
N PRO A 705 -37.59 33.65 20.99
CA PRO A 705 -38.90 34.01 21.53
C PRO A 705 -39.94 32.92 21.24
N ALA A 706 -40.85 32.69 22.18
CA ALA A 706 -41.90 31.67 22.04
C ALA A 706 -42.74 31.92 20.78
N GLY A 707 -42.86 30.90 19.92
CA GLY A 707 -43.63 30.97 18.68
C GLY A 707 -42.88 31.56 17.47
N HIS A 708 -41.56 31.75 17.54
CA HIS A 708 -40.78 32.14 16.35
C HIS A 708 -40.89 31.06 15.25
N PRO A 709 -41.18 31.43 13.99
CA PRO A 709 -41.61 30.48 12.96
C PRO A 709 -40.53 29.50 12.49
N HIS A 710 -39.25 29.85 12.62
CA HIS A 710 -38.15 29.09 12.03
C HIS A 710 -36.97 28.79 12.96
N ILE A 711 -36.88 29.45 14.12
CA ILE A 711 -35.71 29.37 15.02
C ILE A 711 -36.23 28.98 16.39
N GLY A 712 -35.69 27.90 16.95
CA GLY A 712 -35.93 27.46 18.32
C GLY A 712 -34.83 27.90 19.29
N GLY A 713 -33.60 28.05 18.82
CA GLY A 713 -32.47 28.54 19.63
C GLY A 713 -31.12 28.39 18.96
N VAL A 714 -30.06 28.67 19.72
CA VAL A 714 -28.66 28.48 19.30
C VAL A 714 -28.02 27.41 20.17
N TYR A 715 -27.43 26.41 19.51
CA TYR A 715 -26.64 25.34 20.13
C TYR A 715 -25.15 25.68 20.00
N MET A 716 -24.38 25.48 21.07
CA MET A 716 -22.93 25.68 21.06
C MET A 716 -22.26 24.65 21.97
N ARG A 717 -21.38 23.83 21.38
CA ARG A 717 -20.66 22.77 22.10
C ARG A 717 -19.21 22.71 21.67
N LEU A 718 -18.30 22.82 22.64
CA LEU A 718 -16.90 22.51 22.46
C LEU A 718 -16.70 21.00 22.59
N PHE A 719 -16.25 20.36 21.52
CA PHE A 719 -15.77 18.99 21.54
C PHE A 719 -14.27 19.01 21.80
N PRO A 720 -13.78 18.38 22.88
CA PRO A 720 -12.35 18.27 23.11
C PRO A 720 -11.69 17.44 22.00
N ALA A 721 -10.39 17.61 21.81
CA ALA A 721 -9.62 16.80 20.88
C ALA A 721 -9.80 15.31 21.19
N ALA A 722 -10.19 14.52 20.19
CA ALA A 722 -10.46 13.09 20.36
C ALA A 722 -9.22 12.31 20.84
N GLU A 723 -8.03 12.74 20.42
CA GLU A 723 -6.75 12.20 20.87
C GLU A 723 -5.70 13.32 20.89
N ARG A 724 -4.78 13.29 21.87
CA ARG A 724 -3.56 14.10 21.82
C ARG A 724 -2.45 13.28 21.17
N VAL A 725 -1.98 13.72 20.02
CA VAL A 725 -0.93 13.06 19.26
C VAL A 725 0.41 13.71 19.59
N GLU A 726 1.34 12.93 20.16
CA GLU A 726 2.69 13.43 20.51
C GLU A 726 3.64 13.43 19.31
N ASN A 727 3.51 12.45 18.41
CA ASN A 727 4.35 12.31 17.22
C ASN A 727 3.56 12.62 15.95
N ILE A 728 3.46 13.90 15.59
CA ILE A 728 2.77 14.36 14.37
C ILE A 728 3.66 14.07 13.16
N VAL A 729 3.14 13.31 12.20
CA VAL A 729 3.81 12.96 10.95
C VAL A 729 3.55 13.99 9.85
N SER A 730 2.30 14.46 9.72
CA SER A 730 1.90 15.51 8.78
C SER A 730 0.66 16.24 9.27
N VAL A 731 0.59 17.56 9.09
CA VAL A 731 -0.63 18.37 9.35
C VAL A 731 -1.43 18.65 8.07
N ASN A 732 -0.91 18.26 6.91
CA ASN A 732 -1.52 18.55 5.62
C ASN A 732 -2.75 17.67 5.40
N GLY A 733 -3.87 18.28 5.01
CA GLY A 733 -5.12 17.57 4.74
C GLY A 733 -5.91 17.12 5.97
N VAL A 734 -5.45 17.42 7.20
CA VAL A 734 -6.16 17.05 8.45
C VAL A 734 -7.53 17.72 8.54
N GLY A 735 -7.59 19.02 8.25
CA GLY A 735 -8.85 19.78 8.21
C GLY A 735 -9.78 19.33 7.08
N ASP A 736 -9.20 18.95 5.94
CA ASP A 736 -9.93 18.46 4.76
C ASP A 736 -10.53 17.07 5.03
N THR A 737 -9.75 16.19 5.68
CA THR A 737 -10.19 14.86 6.12
C THR A 737 -11.37 14.97 7.08
N PHE A 738 -11.27 15.89 8.05
CA PHE A 738 -12.36 16.17 8.99
C PHE A 738 -13.65 16.51 8.25
N LEU A 739 -13.61 17.42 7.26
CA LEU A 739 -14.80 17.77 6.51
C LEU A 739 -15.30 16.61 5.64
N GLY A 740 -14.40 15.90 4.93
CA GLY A 740 -14.78 14.78 4.06
C GLY A 740 -15.56 13.70 4.80
N VAL A 741 -15.07 13.30 5.97
CA VAL A 741 -15.74 12.31 6.84
C VAL A 741 -17.06 12.85 7.40
N LEU A 742 -17.09 14.12 7.80
CA LEU A 742 -18.31 14.77 8.29
C LEU A 742 -19.42 14.79 7.23
N VAL A 743 -19.09 15.19 5.99
CA VAL A 743 -20.06 15.26 4.88
C VAL A 743 -20.50 13.86 4.45
N ALA A 744 -19.61 12.86 4.46
CA ALA A 744 -19.98 11.47 4.22
C ALA A 744 -21.01 10.95 5.23
N GLY A 745 -20.77 11.16 6.53
CA GLY A 745 -21.75 10.79 7.56
C GLY A 745 -23.07 11.55 7.44
N LEU A 746 -23.03 12.83 7.05
CA LEU A 746 -24.24 13.64 6.82
C LEU A 746 -25.04 13.16 5.60
N ALA A 747 -24.37 12.76 4.52
CA ALA A 747 -25.01 12.20 3.33
C ALA A 747 -25.74 10.88 3.63
N GLN A 748 -25.29 10.15 4.65
CA GLN A 748 -25.93 8.93 5.15
C GLN A 748 -27.04 9.18 6.20
N GLY A 749 -27.36 10.45 6.48
CA GLY A 749 -28.42 10.83 7.44
C GLY A 749 -27.96 10.93 8.90
N GLY A 750 -26.64 10.90 9.17
CA GLY A 750 -26.09 11.17 10.48
C GLY A 750 -26.34 12.60 10.96
N LYS A 751 -26.20 12.84 12.27
CA LYS A 751 -26.31 14.19 12.85
C LYS A 751 -24.95 14.74 13.21
N VAL A 752 -24.73 16.03 12.94
CA VAL A 752 -23.45 16.73 13.11
C VAL A 752 -22.81 16.44 14.47
N GLN A 753 -23.54 16.54 15.58
CA GLN A 753 -23.01 16.37 16.92
C GLN A 753 -22.45 14.97 17.24
N TYR A 754 -22.88 13.94 16.50
CA TYR A 754 -22.38 12.56 16.66
C TYR A 754 -21.25 12.25 15.68
N LEU A 755 -21.14 13.03 14.60
CA LEU A 755 -20.11 12.87 13.58
C LEU A 755 -18.83 13.65 13.91
N VAL A 756 -18.88 14.64 14.80
CA VAL A 756 -17.68 15.43 15.17
C VAL A 756 -16.55 14.53 15.65
N ASP A 757 -16.82 13.62 16.60
CA ASP A 757 -15.77 12.75 17.16
C ASP A 757 -15.23 11.74 16.14
N VAL A 758 -16.09 11.25 15.25
CA VAL A 758 -15.71 10.38 14.13
C VAL A 758 -14.78 11.11 13.16
N ALA A 759 -15.15 12.33 12.77
CA ALA A 759 -14.33 13.18 11.92
C ALA A 759 -13.01 13.58 12.61
N GLN A 760 -13.02 13.82 13.92
CA GLN A 760 -11.80 14.09 14.70
C GLN A 760 -10.85 12.88 14.71
N LYS A 761 -11.37 11.65 14.88
CA LYS A 761 -10.55 10.43 14.84
C LYS A 761 -9.91 10.21 13.47
N ALA A 762 -10.65 10.40 12.38
CA ALA A 762 -10.10 10.32 11.04
C ALA A 762 -9.01 11.39 10.81
N ALA A 763 -9.24 12.61 11.28
CA ALA A 763 -8.25 13.68 11.24
C ALA A 763 -6.96 13.32 12.04
N VAL A 764 -7.10 12.63 13.18
CA VAL A 764 -5.98 12.10 13.97
C VAL A 764 -5.21 11.02 13.23
N MET A 765 -5.87 10.16 12.46
CA MET A 765 -5.18 9.17 11.63
C MET A 765 -4.37 9.84 10.52
N THR A 766 -4.90 10.90 9.91
CA THR A 766 -4.14 11.73 8.97
C THR A 766 -2.93 12.38 9.65
N LEU A 767 -3.04 12.84 10.91
CA LEU A 767 -1.90 13.35 11.69
C LEU A 767 -0.76 12.33 11.87
N LYS A 768 -1.08 11.03 11.89
CA LYS A 768 -0.12 9.91 12.07
C LYS A 768 0.40 9.34 10.73
N SER A 769 -0.04 9.88 9.60
CA SER A 769 0.29 9.38 8.26
C SER A 769 1.16 10.35 7.47
N HIS A 770 1.99 9.81 6.58
CA HIS A 770 2.73 10.59 5.57
C HIS A 770 1.85 11.01 4.38
N GLN A 771 0.67 10.41 4.23
CA GLN A 771 -0.33 10.76 3.20
C GLN A 771 -1.45 11.61 3.82
N SER A 772 -2.04 12.51 3.04
CA SER A 772 -3.13 13.41 3.47
C SER A 772 -4.45 12.71 3.80
N SER A 773 -4.53 11.38 3.66
CA SER A 773 -5.61 10.52 4.15
C SER A 773 -5.09 9.09 4.34
N ALA A 774 -5.32 8.47 5.51
CA ALA A 774 -4.92 7.09 5.78
C ALA A 774 -5.86 6.08 5.08
N MET A 775 -5.32 4.96 4.56
CA MET A 775 -6.06 3.91 3.82
C MET A 775 -6.95 2.98 4.70
N ASP A 776 -7.11 3.27 6.00
CA ASP A 776 -7.73 2.35 6.98
C ASP A 776 -8.92 3.01 7.73
N ILE A 777 -9.75 3.78 7.01
CA ILE A 777 -10.83 4.62 7.58
C ILE A 777 -12.20 3.87 7.61
N ASP A 778 -12.33 2.75 6.91
CA ASP A 778 -13.59 2.00 6.72
C ASP A 778 -14.21 1.46 8.04
N ASP A 779 -13.41 1.24 9.07
CA ASP A 779 -13.89 0.74 10.36
C ASP A 779 -14.64 1.80 11.19
N ILE A 780 -14.52 3.09 10.85
CA ILE A 780 -15.00 4.17 11.73
C ILE A 780 -16.51 4.41 11.59
N LEU A 781 -17.08 4.36 10.37
CA LEU A 781 -18.54 4.56 10.22
C LEU A 781 -19.36 3.33 10.63
N ARG A 782 -18.77 2.13 10.64
CA ARG A 782 -19.41 0.90 11.14
C ARG A 782 -19.68 0.95 12.66
N THR A 783 -18.98 1.80 13.40
CA THR A 783 -19.24 2.03 14.83
C THR A 783 -20.52 2.84 15.12
N VAL A 784 -21.18 3.40 14.10
CA VAL A 784 -22.37 4.25 14.26
C VAL A 784 -23.66 3.57 13.76
N ASP A 785 -23.65 2.25 13.51
CA ASP A 785 -24.87 1.49 13.25
C ASP A 785 -25.68 1.35 14.57
N PRO A 786 -26.90 1.91 14.67
CA PRO A 786 -27.69 1.91 15.91
C PRO A 786 -28.16 0.52 16.38
N LEU A 787 -27.83 -0.56 15.67
CA LEU A 787 -28.33 -1.90 15.95
C LEU A 787 -27.36 -2.84 16.67
N HIS A 788 -26.13 -2.44 16.98
CA HIS A 788 -25.19 -3.28 17.75
C HIS A 788 -24.65 -2.57 18.99
N SER A 789 -25.50 -2.40 19.99
CA SER A 789 -25.04 -2.17 21.37
C SER A 789 -24.96 -3.50 22.12
N SER A 790 -23.74 -3.84 22.55
CA SER A 790 -23.34 -4.41 23.86
C SER A 790 -22.35 -5.57 23.76
N GLY A 791 -21.06 -5.25 23.61
CA GLY A 791 -19.94 -6.16 23.83
C GLY A 791 -18.60 -5.49 23.48
N PRO A 792 -17.46 -5.91 24.08
CA PRO A 792 -16.13 -5.43 23.68
C PRO A 792 -15.84 -5.73 22.20
N ASP A 793 -15.08 -4.84 21.57
CA ASP A 793 -14.82 -4.79 20.13
C ASP A 793 -14.07 -6.07 19.64
N PRO A 794 -14.38 -6.65 18.46
CA PRO A 794 -13.56 -7.68 17.82
C PRO A 794 -12.04 -7.41 17.79
N LEU A 795 -11.64 -6.14 17.60
CA LEU A 795 -10.24 -5.72 17.63
C LEU A 795 -9.64 -5.84 19.04
N ASP A 796 -10.42 -5.55 20.07
CA ASP A 796 -9.99 -5.70 21.47
C ASP A 796 -9.76 -7.18 21.81
N ASP A 797 -10.67 -8.08 21.40
CA ASP A 797 -10.54 -9.53 21.64
C ASP A 797 -9.29 -10.11 20.95
N LEU A 798 -8.96 -9.63 19.74
CA LEU A 798 -7.74 -10.04 19.04
C LEU A 798 -6.47 -9.55 19.75
N GLN A 799 -6.47 -8.30 20.23
CA GLN A 799 -5.35 -7.75 20.99
C GLN A 799 -5.16 -8.47 22.32
N ILE A 800 -6.24 -8.73 23.05
CA ILE A 800 -6.23 -9.51 24.30
C ILE A 800 -5.69 -10.91 24.03
N LEU A 801 -6.19 -11.61 23.01
CA LEU A 801 -5.72 -12.96 22.66
C LEU A 801 -4.24 -12.97 22.27
N THR A 802 -3.79 -11.94 21.54
CA THR A 802 -2.37 -11.81 21.14
C THR A 802 -1.48 -11.58 22.36
N ARG A 803 -1.89 -10.73 23.31
CA ARG A 803 -1.15 -10.49 24.56
C ARG A 803 -1.07 -11.75 25.43
N LEU A 804 -2.19 -12.45 25.60
CA LEU A 804 -2.23 -13.74 26.31
C LEU A 804 -1.31 -14.77 25.63
N TRP A 805 -1.31 -14.81 24.31
CA TRP A 805 -0.44 -15.69 23.52
C TRP A 805 1.05 -15.40 23.68
N ILE A 806 1.46 -14.12 23.61
CA ILE A 806 2.85 -13.71 23.81
C ILE A 806 3.29 -14.02 25.24
N ALA A 807 2.47 -13.66 26.24
CA ALA A 807 2.78 -13.90 27.63
C ALA A 807 2.92 -15.39 27.95
N GLU A 808 2.00 -16.22 27.46
CA GLU A 808 2.05 -17.66 27.67
C GLU A 808 3.26 -18.30 26.97
N ARG A 809 3.67 -17.83 25.79
CA ARG A 809 4.87 -18.38 25.13
C ARG A 809 6.17 -17.98 25.82
N SER A 810 6.18 -16.81 26.45
CA SER A 810 7.39 -16.21 27.03
C SER A 810 7.58 -16.58 28.50
N ALA A 811 6.51 -17.00 29.20
CA ALA A 811 6.59 -17.48 30.57
C ALA A 811 7.13 -18.92 30.64
N PRO A 812 8.05 -19.25 31.57
CA PRO A 812 8.55 -20.62 31.76
C PRO A 812 7.54 -21.54 32.48
N GLU A 813 6.56 -20.99 33.21
CA GLU A 813 5.45 -21.73 33.85
C GLU A 813 4.09 -21.43 33.18
N LEU A 814 3.06 -22.21 33.52
CA LEU A 814 1.68 -21.94 33.09
C LEU A 814 1.14 -20.68 33.77
N LEU A 815 0.59 -19.77 32.97
CA LEU A 815 -0.15 -18.63 33.50
C LEU A 815 -1.58 -19.02 33.87
N ALA A 816 -2.27 -18.16 34.64
CA ALA A 816 -3.65 -18.42 35.03
C ALA A 816 -4.57 -18.48 33.81
N TRP A 817 -5.48 -19.46 33.79
CA TRP A 817 -6.52 -19.50 32.78
C TRP A 817 -7.43 -18.27 32.90
N PRO A 818 -7.69 -17.51 31.82
CA PRO A 818 -8.56 -16.34 31.87
C PRO A 818 -9.97 -16.71 32.30
N SER A 819 -10.43 -16.18 33.44
CA SER A 819 -11.76 -16.46 34.00
C SER A 819 -12.84 -15.48 33.56
N ASP A 820 -12.50 -14.52 32.69
CA ASP A 820 -13.34 -13.42 32.22
C ASP A 820 -14.21 -13.78 30.99
N GLY A 821 -14.26 -15.06 30.64
CA GLY A 821 -15.07 -15.55 29.52
C GLY A 821 -14.51 -15.17 28.14
N VAL A 822 -13.27 -14.70 28.04
CA VAL A 822 -12.65 -14.28 26.77
C VAL A 822 -12.59 -15.43 25.77
N PHE A 823 -12.17 -16.63 26.19
CA PHE A 823 -12.09 -17.78 25.29
C PHE A 823 -13.46 -18.29 24.86
N GLU A 824 -14.47 -18.25 25.75
CA GLU A 824 -15.86 -18.58 25.44
C GLU A 824 -16.43 -17.60 24.40
N ARG A 825 -16.21 -16.30 24.61
CA ARG A 825 -16.62 -15.24 23.68
C ARG A 825 -15.92 -15.35 22.32
N ILE A 826 -14.60 -15.56 22.30
CA ILE A 826 -13.82 -15.73 21.06
C ILE A 826 -14.28 -16.99 20.31
N ASN A 827 -14.45 -18.12 21.01
CA ASN A 827 -14.91 -19.35 20.39
C ASN A 827 -16.34 -19.22 19.82
N GLU A 828 -17.23 -18.51 20.52
CA GLU A 828 -18.58 -18.23 20.02
C GLU A 828 -18.53 -17.35 18.75
N ARG A 829 -17.66 -16.34 18.72
CA ARG A 829 -17.44 -15.49 17.53
C ARG A 829 -16.84 -16.27 16.36
N ILE A 830 -15.81 -17.07 16.61
CA ILE A 830 -15.23 -17.99 15.61
C ILE A 830 -16.32 -18.88 15.03
N LYS A 831 -17.20 -19.43 15.88
CA LYS A 831 -18.32 -20.28 15.45
C LYS A 831 -19.31 -19.52 14.56
N ARG A 832 -19.78 -18.34 14.99
CA ARG A 832 -20.68 -17.49 14.19
C ARG A 832 -20.06 -17.05 12.87
N GLN A 833 -18.75 -16.81 12.84
CA GLN A 833 -18.03 -16.42 11.64
C GLN A 833 -17.85 -17.60 10.67
N ILE A 834 -17.67 -18.83 11.18
CA ILE A 834 -17.74 -20.06 10.37
C ILE A 834 -19.12 -20.20 9.74
N GLU A 835 -20.20 -20.10 10.53
CA GLU A 835 -21.59 -20.18 10.05
C GLU A 835 -21.85 -19.12 8.95
N ARG A 836 -21.39 -17.88 9.16
CA ARG A 836 -21.50 -16.80 8.17
C ARG A 836 -20.72 -17.06 6.88
N ILE A 837 -19.52 -17.62 6.97
CA ILE A 837 -18.73 -18.01 5.80
C ILE A 837 -19.42 -19.14 5.04
N GLU A 838 -19.98 -20.13 5.74
CA GLU A 838 -20.74 -21.22 5.14
C GLU A 838 -21.99 -20.71 4.41
N ASP A 839 -22.73 -19.78 5.00
CA ASP A 839 -23.90 -19.13 4.37
C ASP A 839 -23.52 -18.30 3.13
N MET A 840 -22.42 -17.54 3.21
CA MET A 840 -21.92 -16.71 2.10
C MET A 840 -21.33 -17.53 0.95
N THR A 841 -20.88 -18.76 1.20
CA THR A 841 -20.32 -19.65 0.16
C THR A 841 -21.40 -20.15 -0.81
N GLY A 842 -22.69 -19.96 -0.48
CA GLY A 842 -23.83 -20.29 -1.35
C GLY A 842 -24.09 -19.30 -2.50
N ASP A 843 -23.65 -18.04 -2.38
CA ASP A 843 -23.89 -16.98 -3.38
C ASP A 843 -22.61 -16.63 -4.16
N MET A 844 -22.63 -16.96 -5.46
CA MET A 844 -21.46 -16.89 -6.36
C MET A 844 -21.31 -15.51 -7.01
N ASP A 845 -21.11 -14.45 -6.22
CA ASP A 845 -20.73 -13.12 -6.72
C ASP A 845 -19.24 -12.77 -6.45
N PRO A 846 -18.56 -12.01 -7.33
CA PRO A 846 -17.13 -11.68 -7.20
C PRO A 846 -16.73 -10.79 -5.99
N THR A 847 -17.61 -9.88 -5.57
CA THR A 847 -17.48 -9.02 -4.37
C THR A 847 -17.66 -9.81 -3.07
N THR A 848 -18.59 -10.78 -3.08
CA THR A 848 -18.80 -11.74 -2.00
C THR A 848 -17.60 -12.68 -1.86
N MET A 849 -16.93 -13.03 -2.96
CA MET A 849 -15.67 -13.81 -2.98
C MET A 849 -14.50 -13.09 -2.28
N PHE A 850 -14.30 -11.78 -2.52
CA PHE A 850 -13.24 -11.02 -1.83
C PHE A 850 -13.52 -10.89 -0.32
N SER A 851 -14.77 -10.58 0.04
CA SER A 851 -15.21 -10.52 1.43
C SER A 851 -15.07 -11.88 2.14
N LEU A 852 -15.37 -12.98 1.43
CA LEU A 852 -15.13 -14.35 1.89
C LEU A 852 -13.65 -14.60 2.17
N VAL A 853 -12.75 -14.19 1.28
CA VAL A 853 -11.30 -14.37 1.45
C VAL A 853 -10.79 -13.59 2.66
N VAL A 854 -11.26 -12.36 2.87
CA VAL A 854 -10.88 -11.54 4.04
C VAL A 854 -11.42 -12.17 5.32
N LEU A 855 -12.71 -12.51 5.38
CA LEU A 855 -13.32 -13.16 6.53
C LEU A 855 -12.68 -14.52 6.85
N GLN A 856 -12.29 -15.29 5.83
CA GLN A 856 -11.55 -16.54 6.00
C GLN A 856 -10.13 -16.30 6.53
N THR A 857 -9.45 -15.25 6.05
CA THR A 857 -8.09 -14.91 6.50
C THR A 857 -8.08 -14.46 7.96
N GLU A 858 -9.04 -13.62 8.37
CA GLU A 858 -9.19 -13.22 9.76
C GLU A 858 -9.58 -14.40 10.66
N LEU A 859 -10.51 -15.24 10.21
CA LEU A 859 -10.90 -16.43 10.93
C LEU A 859 -9.71 -17.38 11.15
N GLU A 860 -8.85 -17.57 10.14
CA GLU A 860 -7.64 -18.37 10.28
C GLU A 860 -6.61 -17.72 11.21
N ARG A 861 -6.54 -16.39 11.28
CA ARG A 861 -5.70 -15.67 12.26
C ARG A 861 -6.15 -15.96 13.70
N PHE A 862 -7.45 -15.85 14.00
CA PHE A 862 -8.00 -16.18 15.31
C PHE A 862 -7.78 -17.66 15.66
N LYS A 863 -8.09 -18.58 14.73
CA LYS A 863 -7.85 -20.01 14.91
C LYS A 863 -6.38 -20.33 15.15
N TYR A 864 -5.47 -19.68 14.43
CA TYR A 864 -4.04 -19.86 14.61
C TYR A 864 -3.61 -19.46 16.03
N LEU A 865 -4.01 -18.27 16.49
CA LEU A 865 -3.67 -17.78 17.83
C LEU A 865 -4.23 -18.68 18.93
N VAL A 866 -5.49 -19.10 18.85
CA VAL A 866 -6.10 -20.03 19.81
C VAL A 866 -5.35 -21.37 19.83
N ARG A 867 -5.09 -21.98 18.66
CA ARG A 867 -4.34 -23.25 18.57
C ARG A 867 -2.93 -23.11 19.12
N SER A 868 -2.24 -22.01 18.80
CA SER A 868 -0.86 -21.75 19.21
C SER A 868 -0.76 -21.52 20.72
N TYR A 869 -1.70 -20.77 21.30
CA TYR A 869 -1.82 -20.60 22.75
C TYR A 869 -2.04 -21.92 23.48
N LEU A 870 -3.03 -22.72 23.05
CA LEU A 870 -3.32 -24.02 23.66
C LEU A 870 -2.14 -25.00 23.53
N ARG A 871 -1.43 -24.99 22.40
CA ARG A 871 -0.22 -25.81 22.21
C ARG A 871 0.90 -25.42 23.18
N ALA A 872 1.14 -24.12 23.38
CA ALA A 872 2.13 -23.66 24.34
C ALA A 872 1.80 -24.14 25.76
N ARG A 873 0.52 -24.06 26.15
CA ARG A 873 0.05 -24.54 27.45
C ARG A 873 0.17 -26.04 27.62
N ILE A 874 -0.30 -26.83 26.65
CA ILE A 874 -0.21 -28.29 26.68
C ILE A 874 1.27 -28.74 26.74
N ALA A 875 2.17 -28.08 26.00
CA ALA A 875 3.60 -28.43 26.04
C ALA A 875 4.21 -28.24 27.45
N LYS A 876 3.84 -27.17 28.15
CA LYS A 876 4.26 -26.95 29.56
C LYS A 876 3.62 -27.96 30.50
N LEU A 877 2.35 -28.28 30.27
CA LEU A 877 1.58 -29.24 31.05
C LEU A 877 2.12 -30.66 30.93
N ASP A 878 2.49 -31.09 29.72
CA ASP A 878 3.11 -32.40 29.45
C ASP A 878 4.47 -32.51 30.11
N LYS A 879 5.26 -31.44 30.08
CA LYS A 879 6.60 -31.43 30.69
C LYS A 879 6.55 -31.50 32.22
N HIS A 880 5.57 -30.85 32.85
CA HIS A 880 5.48 -30.72 34.31
C HIS A 880 4.13 -31.19 34.87
N THR A 881 3.57 -32.30 34.38
CA THR A 881 2.19 -32.74 34.70
C THR A 881 1.98 -32.98 36.19
N LEU A 882 2.88 -33.71 36.85
CA LEU A 882 2.80 -33.99 38.29
C LEU A 882 2.91 -32.72 39.13
N HIS A 883 3.70 -31.73 38.69
CA HIS A 883 3.82 -30.45 39.36
C HIS A 883 2.48 -29.71 39.39
N TYR A 884 1.82 -29.54 38.24
CA TYR A 884 0.55 -28.81 38.17
C TYR A 884 -0.62 -29.55 38.84
N LEU A 885 -0.56 -30.88 38.94
CA LEU A 885 -1.54 -31.67 39.69
C LEU A 885 -1.26 -31.73 41.20
N SER A 886 -0.10 -31.29 41.68
CA SER A 886 0.34 -31.48 43.07
C SER A 886 -0.47 -30.69 44.10
N THR A 887 -0.84 -29.44 43.80
CA THR A 887 -1.49 -28.53 44.75
C THR A 887 -2.77 -27.90 44.20
N PRO A 888 -3.76 -27.56 45.04
CA PRO A 888 -4.99 -26.90 44.60
C PRO A 888 -4.76 -25.57 43.87
N ALA A 889 -3.75 -24.78 44.30
CA ALA A 889 -3.42 -23.49 43.68
C ALA A 889 -2.86 -23.63 42.26
N LEU A 890 -2.08 -24.68 41.99
CA LEU A 890 -1.60 -24.97 40.63
C LEU A 890 -2.73 -25.53 39.75
N ARG A 891 -3.64 -26.32 40.33
CA ARG A 891 -4.82 -26.83 39.62
C ARG A 891 -5.75 -25.71 39.14
N SER A 892 -5.85 -24.60 39.88
CA SER A 892 -6.65 -23.44 39.47
C SER A 892 -6.07 -22.65 38.28
N LEU A 893 -4.84 -22.95 37.84
CA LEU A 893 -4.26 -22.33 36.65
C LEU A 893 -4.76 -22.98 35.35
N LEU A 894 -5.37 -24.17 35.43
CA LEU A 894 -5.83 -24.94 34.27
C LEU A 894 -7.30 -24.70 33.98
N SER A 895 -7.67 -24.81 32.70
CA SER A 895 -9.08 -24.96 32.34
C SER A 895 -9.63 -26.33 32.77
N GLU A 896 -10.96 -26.48 32.81
CA GLU A 896 -11.60 -27.78 33.11
C GLU A 896 -11.15 -28.89 32.14
N THR A 897 -10.95 -28.53 30.87
CA THR A 897 -10.52 -29.48 29.84
C THR A 897 -9.04 -29.84 29.98
N GLU A 898 -8.18 -28.88 30.33
CA GLU A 898 -6.77 -29.10 30.62
C GLU A 898 -6.57 -29.97 31.88
N LEU A 899 -7.36 -29.75 32.93
CA LEU A 899 -7.32 -30.57 34.14
C LEU A 899 -7.73 -32.02 33.86
N ALA A 900 -8.78 -32.22 33.07
CA ALA A 900 -9.22 -33.55 32.62
C ALA A 900 -8.20 -34.21 31.70
N TYR A 901 -7.48 -33.44 30.88
CA TYR A 901 -6.36 -33.92 30.07
C TYR A 901 -5.19 -34.38 30.94
N ALA A 902 -4.68 -33.51 31.82
CA ALA A 902 -3.55 -33.81 32.71
C ALA A 902 -3.79 -35.04 33.58
N THR A 903 -5.00 -35.15 34.14
CA THR A 903 -5.38 -36.30 34.99
C THR A 903 -5.36 -37.61 34.20
N ARG A 904 -5.88 -37.60 32.97
CA ARG A 904 -5.85 -38.79 32.09
C ARG A 904 -4.45 -39.10 31.59
N HIS A 905 -3.69 -38.08 31.21
CA HIS A 905 -2.30 -38.21 30.78
C HIS A 905 -1.46 -38.87 31.88
N GLN A 906 -1.56 -38.35 33.11
CA GLN A 906 -0.83 -38.87 34.26
C GLN A 906 -1.23 -40.31 34.60
N ALA A 907 -2.52 -40.66 34.51
CA ALA A 907 -2.99 -42.03 34.74
C ALA A 907 -2.42 -43.00 33.69
N LEU A 908 -2.39 -42.60 32.41
CA LEU A 908 -1.81 -43.41 31.34
C LEU A 908 -0.30 -43.58 31.51
N LEU A 909 0.42 -42.50 31.84
CA LEU A 909 1.85 -42.51 32.08
C LEU A 909 2.21 -43.42 33.27
N HIS A 910 1.46 -43.30 34.37
CA HIS A 910 1.65 -44.14 35.55
C HIS A 910 1.39 -45.62 35.24
N ASN A 911 0.30 -45.95 34.53
CA ASN A 911 0.01 -47.32 34.12
C ASN A 911 1.09 -47.89 33.19
N HIS A 912 1.61 -47.07 32.27
CA HIS A 912 2.71 -47.45 31.38
C HIS A 912 3.98 -47.73 32.19
N TYR A 913 4.37 -46.82 33.09
CA TYR A 913 5.56 -47.02 33.94
C TYR A 913 5.41 -48.22 34.86
N LEU A 914 4.22 -48.46 35.42
CA LEU A 914 3.91 -49.63 36.25
C LEU A 914 4.03 -50.94 35.47
N ALA A 915 3.55 -50.98 34.22
CA ALA A 915 3.71 -52.13 33.35
C ALA A 915 5.15 -52.32 32.85
N SER A 916 5.90 -51.25 32.63
CA SER A 916 7.23 -51.29 32.03
C SER A 916 8.36 -51.52 33.03
N PHE A 917 8.33 -50.88 34.20
CA PHE A 917 9.43 -50.97 35.17
C PHE A 917 9.04 -50.78 36.64
N LEU A 918 8.04 -49.96 37.01
CA LEU A 918 7.72 -49.74 38.42
C LEU A 918 7.13 -51.00 39.08
N GLY A 919 6.46 -51.88 38.33
CA GLY A 919 5.92 -53.14 38.84
C GLY A 919 6.97 -54.14 39.33
N SER A 920 8.25 -53.96 38.96
CA SER A 920 9.37 -54.78 39.44
C SER A 920 10.12 -54.15 40.63
N VAL A 921 9.73 -52.96 41.07
CA VAL A 921 10.31 -52.19 42.18
C VAL A 921 9.50 -52.43 43.47
N PRO A 922 10.09 -52.44 44.69
CA PRO A 922 9.34 -52.57 45.95
C PRO A 922 8.24 -51.52 46.10
N PRO A 923 7.07 -51.84 46.69
CA PRO A 923 5.91 -50.94 46.79
C PRO A 923 6.22 -49.56 47.37
N GLU A 924 7.20 -49.48 48.28
CA GLU A 924 7.62 -48.25 48.94
C GLU A 924 8.30 -47.26 47.98
N LEU A 925 8.84 -47.73 46.86
CA LEU A 925 9.56 -46.94 45.85
C LEU A 925 8.78 -46.80 44.53
N GLN A 926 7.52 -47.23 44.48
CA GLN A 926 6.66 -47.12 43.30
C GLN A 926 6.00 -45.74 43.16
N ASN A 927 6.05 -44.90 44.20
CA ASN A 927 5.47 -43.56 44.18
C ASN A 927 6.35 -42.56 43.42
N LEU A 928 5.80 -41.98 42.37
CA LEU A 928 6.47 -40.97 41.51
C LEU A 928 6.44 -39.55 42.09
N ASN A 929 5.79 -39.36 43.23
CA ASN A 929 5.67 -38.11 43.95
C ASN A 929 6.33 -38.15 45.33
N ASP A 930 7.29 -39.07 45.53
CA ASP A 930 8.00 -39.20 46.81
C ASP A 930 8.91 -37.98 47.07
N ILE A 931 8.95 -37.59 48.34
CA ILE A 931 9.70 -36.45 48.88
C ILE A 931 10.69 -36.92 49.97
N SER A 932 10.75 -38.24 50.22
CA SER A 932 11.61 -38.88 51.21
C SER A 932 13.08 -38.71 50.83
N GLY A 933 13.79 -37.81 51.53
CA GLY A 933 15.23 -37.55 51.31
C GLY A 933 15.61 -36.09 51.03
N GLY A 934 14.66 -35.15 51.06
CA GLY A 934 14.93 -33.72 50.93
C GLY A 934 15.11 -33.22 49.49
N VAL A 935 14.94 -34.10 48.49
CA VAL A 935 14.93 -33.76 47.06
C VAL A 935 13.59 -34.24 46.49
N SER A 936 12.82 -33.32 45.90
CA SER A 936 11.54 -33.67 45.27
C SER A 936 11.80 -34.36 43.93
N MET A 937 11.15 -35.51 43.70
CA MET A 937 11.18 -36.18 42.39
C MET A 937 10.23 -35.55 41.36
N ILE A 938 9.50 -34.50 41.74
CA ILE A 938 8.58 -33.78 40.85
C ILE A 938 9.36 -32.71 40.09
N ASP A 939 9.49 -32.90 38.78
CA ASP A 939 10.10 -31.92 37.88
C ASP A 939 9.21 -30.66 37.79
N ALA A 940 9.79 -29.48 38.01
CA ALA A 940 9.10 -28.20 38.10
C ALA A 940 9.64 -27.18 37.08
N PRO A 941 8.85 -26.16 36.70
CA PRO A 941 9.33 -25.09 35.83
C PRO A 941 10.57 -24.38 36.40
N ASP A 942 11.47 -23.97 35.50
CA ASP A 942 12.67 -23.22 35.88
C ASP A 942 12.31 -21.75 36.17
N TYR A 943 12.25 -21.41 37.45
CA TYR A 943 11.94 -20.05 37.92
C TYR A 943 13.10 -19.06 37.73
N ASP A 944 14.33 -19.53 37.45
CA ASP A 944 15.47 -18.65 37.21
C ASP A 944 15.69 -18.35 35.72
N SER A 945 14.82 -18.86 34.85
CA SER A 945 14.81 -18.54 33.42
C SER A 945 14.65 -17.04 33.17
N THR A 946 15.41 -16.53 32.20
CA THR A 946 15.39 -15.12 31.81
C THR A 946 14.18 -14.80 30.94
N VAL A 947 13.48 -13.71 31.26
CA VAL A 947 12.34 -13.18 30.51
C VAL A 947 12.55 -11.71 30.14
N PHE A 948 11.95 -11.30 29.02
CA PHE A 948 11.84 -9.90 28.62
C PHE A 948 10.47 -9.38 29.05
N ALA A 949 10.47 -8.24 29.74
CA ALA A 949 9.24 -7.65 30.26
C ALA A 949 9.24 -6.13 30.08
N ARG A 950 8.12 -5.59 29.62
CA ARG A 950 7.90 -4.16 29.37
C ARG A 950 7.15 -3.54 30.54
N VAL A 951 7.54 -2.35 30.97
CA VAL A 951 6.86 -1.62 32.05
C VAL A 951 5.59 -0.96 31.54
N LEU A 952 4.46 -1.20 32.21
CA LEU A 952 3.15 -0.64 31.84
C LEU A 952 2.72 0.56 32.70
N THR A 953 3.26 0.68 33.90
CA THR A 953 2.93 1.78 34.84
C THR A 953 3.86 2.97 34.62
N LYS A 954 3.43 4.17 35.05
CA LYS A 954 4.22 5.41 34.88
C LYS A 954 5.63 5.31 35.45
N THR A 955 5.79 4.61 36.58
CA THR A 955 7.05 4.35 37.27
C THR A 955 6.93 3.01 37.99
N ALA A 956 7.86 2.09 37.77
CA ALA A 956 7.94 0.80 38.43
C ALA A 956 9.27 0.64 39.17
N HIS A 957 9.20 0.29 40.45
CA HIS A 957 10.36 -0.11 41.23
C HIS A 957 10.56 -1.63 41.06
N VAL A 958 11.55 -2.02 40.25
CA VAL A 958 11.80 -3.42 39.90
C VAL A 958 13.01 -3.93 40.66
N ARG A 959 12.81 -4.97 41.49
CA ARG A 959 13.88 -5.63 42.23
C ARG A 959 14.25 -6.95 41.55
N GLY A 960 15.45 -7.04 41.01
CA GLY A 960 15.99 -8.25 40.39
C GLY A 960 16.93 -9.01 41.33
N ARG A 961 16.75 -10.33 41.44
CA ARG A 961 17.71 -11.21 42.13
C ARG A 961 18.81 -11.65 41.16
N GLY A 962 20.05 -11.22 41.42
CA GLY A 962 21.22 -11.58 40.62
C GLY A 962 21.97 -12.80 41.19
N THR A 963 22.89 -13.37 40.42
CA THR A 963 23.82 -14.41 40.92
C THR A 963 24.87 -13.84 41.87
N ASP A 964 25.31 -12.60 41.67
CA ASP A 964 26.39 -11.97 42.44
C ASP A 964 25.86 -10.97 43.48
N ALA A 965 24.81 -10.22 43.15
CA ALA A 965 24.12 -9.29 44.05
C ALA A 965 22.67 -9.03 43.60
N ASP A 966 21.79 -8.79 44.56
CA ASP A 966 20.43 -8.28 44.28
C ASP A 966 20.52 -6.80 43.90
N ASN A 967 19.76 -6.39 42.88
CA ASN A 967 19.74 -5.01 42.41
C ASN A 967 18.30 -4.49 42.30
N ALA A 968 18.12 -3.19 42.47
CA ALA A 968 16.83 -2.52 42.27
C ALA A 968 17.00 -1.41 41.24
N LEU A 969 16.04 -1.31 40.33
CA LEU A 969 16.02 -0.34 39.25
C LEU A 969 14.66 0.35 39.24
N ASP A 970 14.68 1.66 39.05
CA ASP A 970 13.48 2.45 38.76
C ASP A 970 13.34 2.49 37.24
N ALA A 971 12.21 2.02 36.73
CA ALA A 971 11.96 1.92 35.30
C ALA A 971 10.67 2.67 34.94
N ASP A 972 10.71 3.39 33.82
CA ASP A 972 9.61 4.22 33.36
C ASP A 972 8.71 3.46 32.38
N GLN A 973 7.51 3.96 32.16
CA GLN A 973 6.54 3.35 31.24
C GLN A 973 7.16 3.17 29.84
N GLY A 974 7.12 1.93 29.34
CA GLY A 974 7.66 1.57 28.02
C GLY A 974 9.06 0.97 28.04
N ASP A 975 9.79 1.06 29.16
CA ASP A 975 11.11 0.42 29.30
C ASP A 975 11.00 -1.10 29.20
N VAL A 976 11.97 -1.72 28.52
CA VAL A 976 12.07 -3.18 28.41
C VAL A 976 13.19 -3.68 29.31
N LEU A 977 12.83 -4.52 30.27
CA LEU A 977 13.71 -5.07 31.29
C LEU A 977 13.97 -6.55 31.01
N VAL A 978 15.18 -6.98 31.33
CA VAL A 978 15.59 -8.39 31.31
C VAL A 978 15.69 -8.87 32.75
N LEU A 979 14.81 -9.79 33.14
CA LEU A 979 14.66 -10.23 34.52
C LEU A 979 14.62 -11.75 34.58
N ARG A 980 14.99 -12.33 35.72
CA ARG A 980 14.62 -13.72 36.02
C ARG A 980 13.13 -13.81 36.28
N TRP A 981 12.51 -14.91 35.85
CA TRP A 981 11.08 -15.13 36.03
C TRP A 981 10.66 -15.04 37.50
N SER A 982 11.48 -15.54 38.43
CA SER A 982 11.28 -15.44 39.88
C SER A 982 11.09 -14.00 40.40
N SER A 983 11.63 -13.00 39.70
CA SER A 983 11.49 -11.57 40.03
C SER A 983 10.41 -10.88 39.20
N ALA A 984 10.14 -11.35 37.98
CA ALA A 984 9.14 -10.79 37.09
C ALA A 984 7.70 -11.29 37.37
N ARG A 985 7.56 -12.50 37.92
CA ARG A 985 6.27 -13.21 38.08
C ARG A 985 5.19 -12.38 38.77
N GLU A 986 5.48 -11.81 39.93
CA GLU A 986 4.49 -11.04 40.70
C GLU A 986 4.09 -9.74 39.97
N LEU A 987 5.08 -9.07 39.37
CA LEU A 987 4.89 -7.83 38.61
C LEU A 987 4.14 -8.05 37.29
N VAL A 988 4.21 -9.26 36.71
CA VAL A 988 3.40 -9.63 35.54
C VAL A 988 1.98 -9.98 35.95
N GLN A 989 1.79 -10.59 37.13
CA GLN A 989 0.45 -10.94 37.65
C GLN A 989 -0.35 -9.72 38.12
N ASP A 990 0.31 -8.70 38.67
CA ASP A 990 -0.34 -7.46 39.13
C ASP A 990 -0.54 -6.42 38.01
N GLY A 991 -0.03 -6.68 36.81
CA GLY A 991 -0.16 -5.82 35.63
C GLY A 991 0.84 -4.66 35.56
N THR A 992 1.88 -4.66 36.41
CA THR A 992 2.96 -3.67 36.38
C THR A 992 3.89 -3.88 35.18
N LEU A 993 4.13 -5.15 34.82
CA LEU A 993 4.95 -5.58 33.69
C LEU A 993 4.14 -6.43 32.70
N GLU A 994 4.47 -6.34 31.42
CA GLU A 994 3.94 -7.19 30.35
C GLU A 994 5.08 -7.99 29.71
N LEU A 995 4.92 -9.30 29.54
CA LEU A 995 5.90 -10.11 28.82
C LEU A 995 5.91 -9.78 27.32
N VAL A 996 7.09 -9.68 26.72
CA VAL A 996 7.30 -9.24 25.33
C VAL A 996 8.06 -10.23 24.49
#